data_AF-A0A2G5SNF4-F1
#
_entry.id   AF-A0A2G5SNF4-F1
#
_cell.length_a   1.000
_cell.length_b   1.000
_cell.length_c   1.000
_cell.angle_alpha   90.00
_cell.angle_beta   90.00
_cell.angle_gamma   90.00
#
_symmetry.space_group_name_H-M   'P 1'
#
loop_
_entity.id
_entity.type
_entity.pdbx_description
1 polymer ?
#
loop_
_entity_poly.entity_id
_entity_poly.type
_entity_poly.pdbx_seq_one_letter_code
_entity_poly.pdbx_strand_id
1 'polypeptide(L)'
;MFRIATKRSVSQTLKGARQQSSQAAPPPPKPPVQAPKKSGGGKGLALVGATVVGAGGVVGYSYVDPEFRHKVEVTVPGAEQVLEAVLGKSNLDKTKKEIKEAVVAVVPKKKEVLPPLELAPLPPVLPKEPVHVDPIDVRKDVTPIVAKPSPDVVAAKNKQLEDRLKIAIHSAEGKVRVATEAKLKTINAINEHAAVLKQTVDDAKNANWENVTAALQRAEAEARVDSGQEVDGRNYIDNLRKIVNDGKKDSTTATNPLLLNAQETANKLTHQLDEINALVNKSRQESAVLNQYKDLIEKSRQQFALEMKSILPNVDVHAKDKNLNEEELNALIAHAHLKVDQLRRQLSDQQVREELHISKALEEQRAADERIASEKLSIEMSRVGLQKELEIERALVESRSSWEGELEDKLKRTASAHSEHLEQVIRTQRQLFEIEQNQKVEEAVLKERGLHSKQVGAALSRLAGIEEALGSRVALDNENRRAKQFWIACHNLIDTLKHGNKAGNNIDERRLPLNESLNLLKEVNPEDEFVNAIIGSFPKQATTVGTYTEQDLKNRFEQLYKVGRKTAAIDENGGGLGAYFWSYVKSIFLVDMPRQYSELDAIDVNNADNYEILSRAKQYVHNGDLDKAIRVVQLLKGQPAHLAHDWVLDTRAYLESRLLAQLLVAHAAVSSIRSTY
;
A
#
# COMPACT_ATOMS: atom_id res chain seq x y z
N MET A 1 -79.26 44.56 27.76
CA MET A 1 -78.83 45.31 28.97
C MET A 1 -77.71 44.54 29.65
N PHE A 2 -76.78 45.20 30.36
CA PHE A 2 -75.66 44.66 31.17
C PHE A 2 -74.70 43.66 30.44
N ARG A 3 -73.39 43.90 30.30
CA ARG A 3 -72.30 44.05 31.32
C ARG A 3 -72.05 42.75 32.12
N ILE A 4 -70.83 42.31 32.40
CA ILE A 4 -69.46 42.69 31.94
C ILE A 4 -68.50 41.51 32.23
N ALA A 5 -67.30 41.47 31.62
CA ALA A 5 -66.30 40.41 31.86
C ALA A 5 -65.35 40.70 33.06
N THR A 6 -64.84 39.66 33.72
CA THR A 6 -63.63 39.63 34.58
C THR A 6 -63.33 38.17 35.02
N LYS A 7 -62.15 37.78 35.53
CA LYS A 7 -60.75 37.98 35.09
C LYS A 7 -59.82 37.10 35.96
N ARG A 8 -58.91 36.35 35.33
CA ARG A 8 -57.51 36.05 35.76
C ARG A 8 -57.17 35.51 37.19
N SER A 9 -56.56 34.31 37.16
CA SER A 9 -55.20 33.95 37.64
C SER A 9 -54.81 33.89 39.13
N VAL A 10 -54.04 32.85 39.48
CA VAL A 10 -52.81 32.78 40.33
C VAL A 10 -52.37 31.29 40.30
N SER A 11 -51.30 30.84 39.61
CA SER A 11 -49.86 30.80 40.00
C SER A 11 -49.60 30.13 41.38
N GLN A 12 -48.65 29.22 41.62
CA GLN A 12 -47.57 28.60 40.83
C GLN A 12 -46.96 27.42 41.65
N THR A 13 -45.88 26.77 41.17
CA THR A 13 -45.07 25.72 41.87
C THR A 13 -45.77 24.34 41.97
N LEU A 14 -45.08 23.18 42.06
CA LEU A 14 -43.66 22.82 42.32
C LEU A 14 -42.99 22.05 41.14
N LYS A 15 -41.68 21.76 41.28
CA LYS A 15 -40.84 20.95 40.35
C LYS A 15 -40.45 19.60 40.96
N GLY A 16 -40.17 18.56 40.16
CA GLY A 16 -39.34 17.41 40.56
C GLY A 16 -39.42 16.17 39.65
N ALA A 17 -38.28 15.50 39.38
CA ALA A 17 -38.03 14.15 38.80
C ALA A 17 -39.01 13.57 37.74
N ARG A 18 -38.69 13.18 36.49
CA ARG A 18 -37.46 12.78 35.72
C ARG A 18 -37.21 11.25 35.59
N GLN A 19 -37.39 10.76 34.35
CA GLN A 19 -36.68 9.67 33.61
C GLN A 19 -37.14 8.18 33.55
N GLN A 20 -37.27 7.73 32.29
CA GLN A 20 -36.79 6.46 31.66
C GLN A 20 -37.67 5.18 31.56
N SER A 21 -37.15 4.20 30.80
CA SER A 21 -37.90 3.44 29.77
C SER A 21 -37.39 2.01 29.46
N SER A 22 -38.19 1.28 28.66
CA SER A 22 -38.17 -0.17 28.28
C SER A 22 -36.96 -0.78 27.52
N GLN A 23 -36.81 -2.12 27.60
CA GLN A 23 -36.13 -3.02 26.61
C GLN A 23 -36.56 -4.51 26.75
N ALA A 24 -36.55 -5.32 25.65
CA ALA A 24 -36.65 -6.81 25.62
C ALA A 24 -36.36 -7.44 24.21
N ALA A 25 -35.85 -8.70 24.13
CA ALA A 25 -35.60 -9.56 22.91
C ALA A 25 -35.20 -11.02 23.33
N PRO A 26 -34.92 -12.06 22.46
CA PRO A 26 -34.99 -12.26 20.99
C PRO A 26 -36.05 -13.35 20.59
N PRO A 27 -35.89 -14.61 20.01
CA PRO A 27 -34.78 -15.45 19.43
C PRO A 27 -35.03 -16.10 17.99
N PRO A 28 -34.10 -16.91 17.40
CA PRO A 28 -34.22 -17.70 16.11
C PRO A 28 -34.40 -19.25 16.34
N PRO A 29 -34.26 -20.26 15.40
CA PRO A 29 -33.86 -20.32 13.96
C PRO A 29 -34.74 -21.28 13.04
N LYS A 30 -34.19 -21.91 11.95
CA LYS A 30 -34.88 -22.87 10.99
C LYS A 30 -33.93 -23.86 10.23
N PRO A 31 -34.43 -24.99 9.63
CA PRO A 31 -33.69 -25.87 8.68
C PRO A 31 -34.45 -26.05 7.28
N PRO A 32 -34.25 -27.05 6.38
CA PRO A 32 -33.91 -26.80 4.94
C PRO A 32 -34.77 -27.49 3.83
N VAL A 33 -34.51 -27.22 2.53
CA VAL A 33 -35.20 -27.83 1.34
C VAL A 33 -34.24 -28.05 0.13
N GLN A 34 -34.55 -28.97 -0.80
CA GLN A 34 -33.75 -29.36 -2.00
C GLN A 34 -34.36 -28.88 -3.35
N ALA A 35 -33.70 -29.19 -4.49
CA ALA A 35 -33.97 -28.67 -5.84
C ALA A 35 -34.74 -29.61 -6.79
N PRO A 36 -35.19 -29.11 -7.97
CA PRO A 36 -35.26 -29.91 -9.21
C PRO A 36 -34.52 -29.28 -10.42
N LYS A 37 -34.69 -29.86 -11.62
CA LYS A 37 -33.69 -29.85 -12.72
C LYS A 37 -34.08 -29.09 -14.01
N LYS A 38 -33.06 -28.46 -14.61
CA LYS A 38 -32.67 -28.37 -16.04
C LYS A 38 -33.70 -28.07 -17.15
N SER A 39 -33.51 -26.89 -17.75
CA SER A 39 -33.31 -26.70 -19.20
C SER A 39 -32.16 -25.69 -19.41
N GLY A 40 -31.61 -25.41 -20.59
CA GLY A 40 -31.82 -26.02 -21.91
C GLY A 40 -30.52 -26.04 -22.72
N GLY A 41 -30.11 -24.91 -23.32
CA GLY A 41 -28.87 -24.78 -24.11
C GLY A 41 -28.53 -23.32 -24.46
N GLY A 42 -27.25 -23.06 -24.78
CA GLY A 42 -26.75 -21.73 -25.16
C GLY A 42 -25.28 -21.50 -24.77
N LYS A 43 -24.42 -21.29 -25.76
CA LYS A 43 -23.02 -20.84 -25.57
C LYS A 43 -23.06 -19.39 -25.03
N GLY A 44 -22.15 -18.91 -24.18
CA GLY A 44 -20.91 -19.51 -23.70
C GLY A 44 -19.79 -18.46 -23.70
N LEU A 45 -19.74 -17.60 -22.69
CA LEU A 45 -18.63 -16.67 -22.42
C LEU A 45 -18.52 -16.49 -20.89
N ALA A 46 -17.30 -16.52 -20.36
CA ALA A 46 -17.02 -16.37 -18.93
C ALA A 46 -15.77 -15.50 -18.70
N LEU A 47 -15.68 -14.89 -17.52
CA LEU A 47 -14.61 -14.00 -17.05
C LEU A 47 -14.36 -12.73 -17.89
N VAL A 48 -15.08 -11.66 -17.53
CA VAL A 48 -14.42 -10.47 -16.94
C VAL A 48 -15.18 -10.14 -15.65
N GLY A 49 -14.48 -9.75 -14.58
CA GLY A 49 -15.07 -9.49 -13.27
C GLY A 49 -14.88 -8.04 -12.80
N ALA A 50 -15.86 -7.54 -12.05
CA ALA A 50 -15.95 -6.19 -11.46
C ALA A 50 -16.00 -5.03 -12.49
N THR A 51 -16.91 -4.05 -12.40
CA THR A 51 -17.89 -3.70 -11.35
C THR A 51 -19.27 -3.39 -11.95
N VAL A 52 -20.35 -3.82 -11.29
CA VAL A 52 -21.73 -3.40 -11.64
C VAL A 52 -22.49 -3.06 -10.35
N VAL A 53 -22.48 -1.77 -9.99
CA VAL A 53 -23.33 -1.17 -8.96
C VAL A 53 -23.74 0.21 -9.46
N GLY A 54 -25.05 0.50 -9.52
CA GLY A 54 -25.56 1.86 -9.82
C GLY A 54 -26.31 2.07 -11.15
N ALA A 55 -26.59 1.01 -11.93
CA ALA A 55 -27.21 1.13 -13.27
C ALA A 55 -28.47 2.02 -13.32
N GLY A 56 -29.40 1.90 -12.37
CA GLY A 56 -30.64 2.68 -12.37
C GLY A 56 -30.45 4.19 -12.22
N GLY A 57 -29.47 4.63 -11.41
CA GLY A 57 -29.22 6.06 -11.20
C GLY A 57 -28.59 6.74 -12.42
N VAL A 58 -27.65 6.07 -13.08
CA VAL A 58 -27.00 6.58 -14.30
C VAL A 58 -28.00 6.69 -15.44
N VAL A 59 -28.84 5.66 -15.63
CA VAL A 59 -29.93 5.68 -16.63
C VAL A 59 -30.92 6.81 -16.32
N GLY A 60 -31.41 6.92 -15.08
CA GLY A 60 -32.35 7.98 -14.70
C GLY A 60 -31.81 9.40 -14.92
N TYR A 61 -30.57 9.67 -14.53
CA TYR A 61 -29.96 11.00 -14.71
C TYR A 61 -29.68 11.33 -16.20
N SER A 62 -29.27 10.33 -16.99
CA SER A 62 -29.05 10.49 -18.45
C SER A 62 -30.32 10.67 -19.29
N TYR A 63 -31.52 10.53 -18.70
CA TYR A 63 -32.77 11.00 -19.30
C TYR A 63 -33.00 12.51 -19.08
N VAL A 64 -32.52 13.05 -17.94
CA VAL A 64 -32.73 14.44 -17.52
C VAL A 64 -31.66 15.38 -18.07
N ASP A 65 -30.40 14.94 -18.14
CA ASP A 65 -29.25 15.73 -18.61
C ASP A 65 -28.63 15.13 -19.89
N PRO A 66 -28.81 15.77 -21.07
CA PRO A 66 -28.21 15.35 -22.33
C PRO A 66 -26.68 15.43 -22.37
N GLU A 67 -26.05 16.35 -21.63
CA GLU A 67 -24.59 16.41 -21.56
C GLU A 67 -24.03 15.29 -20.70
N PHE A 68 -24.67 14.99 -19.56
CA PHE A 68 -24.29 13.84 -18.74
C PHE A 68 -24.40 12.54 -19.54
N ARG A 69 -25.49 12.38 -20.31
CA ARG A 69 -25.65 11.25 -21.22
C ARG A 69 -24.45 11.10 -22.18
N HIS A 70 -24.09 12.16 -22.91
CA HIS A 70 -22.93 12.13 -23.81
C HIS A 70 -21.60 11.87 -23.07
N LYS A 71 -21.42 12.39 -21.85
CA LYS A 71 -20.24 12.12 -21.01
C LYS A 71 -20.16 10.65 -20.60
N VAL A 72 -21.28 10.00 -20.28
CA VAL A 72 -21.35 8.56 -19.98
C VAL A 72 -21.10 7.72 -21.23
N GLU A 73 -21.73 8.05 -22.36
CA GLU A 73 -21.59 7.33 -23.64
C GLU A 73 -20.13 7.34 -24.14
N VAL A 74 -19.39 8.43 -23.95
CA VAL A 74 -17.96 8.54 -24.32
C VAL A 74 -17.02 7.89 -23.29
N THR A 75 -17.38 7.89 -22.00
CA THR A 75 -16.47 7.43 -20.92
C THR A 75 -16.56 5.93 -20.65
N VAL A 76 -17.71 5.29 -20.93
CA VAL A 76 -17.97 3.89 -20.61
C VAL A 76 -18.21 3.07 -21.89
N PRO A 77 -17.23 2.25 -22.34
CA PRO A 77 -17.38 1.43 -23.54
C PRO A 77 -18.64 0.55 -23.48
N GLY A 78 -19.51 0.69 -24.48
CA GLY A 78 -20.78 -0.03 -24.57
C GLY A 78 -21.98 0.62 -23.87
N ALA A 79 -21.80 1.72 -23.12
CA ALA A 79 -22.93 2.41 -22.49
C ALA A 79 -23.91 3.01 -23.51
N GLU A 80 -23.42 3.46 -24.68
CA GLU A 80 -24.24 3.88 -25.82
C GLU A 80 -25.33 2.85 -26.17
N GLN A 81 -24.97 1.57 -26.26
CA GLN A 81 -25.89 0.48 -26.62
C GLN A 81 -26.95 0.23 -25.55
N VAL A 82 -26.57 0.37 -24.26
CA VAL A 82 -27.50 0.21 -23.13
C VAL A 82 -28.45 1.40 -23.01
N LEU A 83 -27.93 2.62 -23.19
CA LEU A 83 -28.71 3.86 -23.11
C LEU A 83 -29.62 4.04 -24.33
N GLU A 84 -29.19 3.64 -25.54
CA GLU A 84 -30.06 3.60 -26.72
C GLU A 84 -31.18 2.56 -26.56
N ALA A 85 -30.90 1.38 -26.01
CA ALA A 85 -31.90 0.33 -25.80
C ALA A 85 -32.95 0.68 -24.72
N VAL A 86 -32.60 1.48 -23.71
CA VAL A 86 -33.49 1.80 -22.58
C VAL A 86 -34.15 3.18 -22.70
N LEU A 87 -33.45 4.19 -23.25
CA LEU A 87 -33.91 5.58 -23.35
C LEU A 87 -34.14 6.04 -24.80
N GLY A 88 -33.84 5.21 -25.79
CA GLY A 88 -33.89 5.57 -27.21
C GLY A 88 -32.72 6.46 -27.66
N LYS A 89 -32.74 6.81 -28.95
CA LYS A 89 -31.72 7.65 -29.61
C LYS A 89 -31.71 9.07 -29.06
N SER A 90 -30.51 9.62 -28.83
CA SER A 90 -30.32 10.97 -28.29
C SER A 90 -31.04 12.03 -29.15
N ASN A 91 -31.57 13.08 -28.52
CA ASN A 91 -32.15 14.21 -29.26
C ASN A 91 -31.08 15.07 -29.94
N LEU A 92 -29.82 15.01 -29.49
CA LEU A 92 -28.68 15.67 -30.13
C LEU A 92 -28.32 15.02 -31.47
N ASP A 93 -28.52 13.71 -31.63
CA ASP A 93 -28.31 13.01 -32.91
C ASP A 93 -29.46 13.20 -33.90
N LYS A 94 -30.63 13.69 -33.46
CA LYS A 94 -31.72 14.09 -34.35
C LYS A 94 -31.37 15.40 -35.05
N THR A 95 -31.05 16.44 -34.27
CA THR A 95 -30.62 17.73 -34.84
C THR A 95 -29.32 17.61 -35.66
N LYS A 96 -28.37 16.77 -35.22
CA LYS A 96 -27.14 16.46 -35.97
C LYS A 96 -27.36 15.61 -37.23
N LYS A 97 -28.54 15.00 -37.42
CA LYS A 97 -28.96 14.36 -38.67
C LYS A 97 -29.73 15.30 -39.58
N GLU A 98 -30.65 16.09 -39.04
CA GLU A 98 -31.36 17.15 -39.79
C GLU A 98 -30.36 18.14 -40.44
N ILE A 99 -29.33 18.56 -39.69
CA ILE A 99 -28.24 19.40 -40.21
C ILE A 99 -27.39 18.68 -41.28
N LYS A 100 -27.26 17.35 -41.23
CA LYS A 100 -26.54 16.59 -42.26
C LYS A 100 -27.36 16.37 -43.53
N GLU A 101 -28.65 16.08 -43.42
CA GLU A 101 -29.54 15.92 -44.57
C GLU A 101 -29.71 17.25 -45.32
N ALA A 102 -29.71 18.39 -44.62
CA ALA A 102 -29.68 19.72 -45.22
C ALA A 102 -28.39 20.06 -45.99
N VAL A 103 -27.26 19.40 -45.71
CA VAL A 103 -25.93 19.71 -46.28
C VAL A 103 -25.50 18.74 -47.39
N VAL A 104 -26.13 17.56 -47.50
CA VAL A 104 -25.79 16.54 -48.52
C VAL A 104 -26.43 16.84 -49.90
N ALA A 105 -27.28 17.85 -50.02
CA ALA A 105 -28.06 18.16 -51.22
C ALA A 105 -27.30 18.95 -52.33
N VAL A 106 -25.96 18.92 -52.38
CA VAL A 106 -25.15 19.74 -53.34
C VAL A 106 -24.01 18.95 -53.99
N VAL A 107 -24.14 18.72 -55.31
CA VAL A 107 -23.08 18.39 -56.30
C VAL A 107 -22.45 16.95 -56.24
N PRO A 108 -22.06 16.31 -57.37
CA PRO A 108 -22.05 14.84 -57.46
C PRO A 108 -20.73 14.13 -57.84
N LYS A 109 -20.66 12.84 -57.46
CA LYS A 109 -20.00 11.68 -58.10
C LYS A 109 -18.79 11.89 -59.03
N LYS A 110 -17.68 11.21 -58.69
CA LYS A 110 -16.98 10.30 -59.62
C LYS A 110 -16.46 9.05 -58.89
N LYS A 111 -16.21 7.97 -59.63
CA LYS A 111 -15.60 6.71 -59.12
C LYS A 111 -14.11 6.67 -59.51
N GLU A 112 -13.30 5.97 -58.73
CA GLU A 112 -12.32 5.00 -59.26
C GLU A 112 -11.91 3.98 -58.19
N VAL A 113 -11.05 3.00 -58.53
CA VAL A 113 -10.91 1.71 -57.83
C VAL A 113 -9.53 1.52 -57.19
N LEU A 114 -9.47 0.75 -56.10
CA LEU A 114 -8.28 0.40 -55.33
C LEU A 114 -7.23 -0.40 -56.14
N PRO A 115 -5.93 -0.13 -55.92
CA PRO A 115 -4.88 -1.14 -55.83
C PRO A 115 -4.61 -1.53 -54.36
N PRO A 116 -4.29 -2.79 -54.03
CA PRO A 116 -3.97 -3.23 -52.68
C PRO A 116 -2.46 -3.13 -52.36
N LEU A 117 -2.10 -2.68 -51.15
CA LEU A 117 -0.72 -2.67 -50.65
C LEU A 117 -0.64 -3.18 -49.20
N GLU A 118 -0.19 -4.42 -49.10
CA GLU A 118 0.69 -5.09 -48.12
C GLU A 118 0.79 -4.59 -46.65
N LEU A 119 0.79 -5.57 -45.73
CA LEU A 119 1.08 -5.36 -44.31
C LEU A 119 2.59 -5.09 -44.09
N ALA A 120 2.92 -3.91 -43.58
CA ALA A 120 4.22 -3.70 -42.94
C ALA A 120 4.29 -4.45 -41.59
N PRO A 121 5.34 -5.23 -41.31
CA PRO A 121 5.51 -5.88 -40.01
C PRO A 121 5.83 -4.86 -38.91
N LEU A 122 5.43 -5.18 -37.67
CA LEU A 122 5.71 -4.34 -36.50
C LEU A 122 7.22 -4.22 -36.25
N PRO A 123 7.74 -3.02 -35.91
CA PRO A 123 9.14 -2.88 -35.53
C PRO A 123 9.44 -3.64 -34.23
N PRO A 124 10.63 -4.25 -34.09
CA PRO A 124 10.98 -5.06 -32.93
C PRO A 124 11.08 -4.22 -31.65
N VAL A 125 10.61 -4.78 -30.54
CA VAL A 125 10.66 -4.13 -29.22
C VAL A 125 12.10 -4.11 -28.71
N LEU A 126 12.75 -2.95 -28.78
CA LEU A 126 13.97 -2.69 -28.03
C LEU A 126 13.66 -2.62 -26.53
N PRO A 127 14.48 -3.23 -25.65
CA PRO A 127 14.34 -3.08 -24.21
C PRO A 127 14.47 -1.61 -23.81
N LYS A 128 13.51 -1.09 -23.04
CA LYS A 128 13.67 0.21 -22.37
C LYS A 128 14.60 0.04 -21.17
N GLU A 129 15.57 0.94 -21.07
CA GLU A 129 16.44 1.06 -19.90
C GLU A 129 15.60 1.36 -18.63
N PRO A 130 16.08 0.97 -17.43
CA PRO A 130 15.33 1.18 -16.20
C PRO A 130 15.09 2.67 -15.94
N VAL A 131 13.81 3.06 -15.90
CA VAL A 131 13.40 4.44 -15.64
C VAL A 131 13.91 4.87 -14.27
N HIS A 132 14.74 5.93 -14.24
CA HIS A 132 15.11 6.59 -13.00
C HIS A 132 13.85 7.15 -12.35
N VAL A 133 13.55 6.70 -11.12
CA VAL A 133 12.40 7.17 -10.36
C VAL A 133 12.84 8.38 -9.55
N ASP A 134 12.75 9.56 -10.17
CA ASP A 134 12.81 10.82 -9.43
C ASP A 134 11.73 10.82 -8.32
N PRO A 135 12.02 11.38 -7.13
CA PRO A 135 11.02 11.50 -6.08
C PRO A 135 9.75 12.21 -6.59
N ILE A 136 8.59 11.63 -6.31
CA ILE A 136 7.30 12.19 -6.72
C ILE A 136 7.08 13.49 -5.94
N ASP A 137 7.41 14.62 -6.56
CA ASP A 137 7.21 15.93 -5.97
C ASP A 137 5.70 16.19 -5.83
N VAL A 138 5.23 16.34 -4.59
CA VAL A 138 3.80 16.38 -4.23
C VAL A 138 3.23 17.79 -4.45
N ARG A 139 3.50 18.33 -5.64
CA ARG A 139 3.10 19.66 -6.13
C ARG A 139 2.75 19.63 -7.62
N LYS A 140 1.91 18.68 -8.03
CA LYS A 140 1.07 18.93 -9.21
C LYS A 140 0.01 19.93 -8.80
N ASP A 141 0.03 21.11 -9.42
CA ASP A 141 -0.96 22.14 -9.18
C ASP A 141 -2.37 21.58 -9.36
N VAL A 142 -3.16 21.69 -8.30
CA VAL A 142 -4.56 21.31 -8.33
C VAL A 142 -5.25 22.24 -9.32
N THR A 143 -5.74 21.67 -10.42
CA THR A 143 -6.59 22.38 -11.38
C THR A 143 -7.66 23.15 -10.61
N PRO A 144 -7.83 24.46 -10.87
CA PRO A 144 -8.49 25.35 -9.92
C PRO A 144 -9.89 24.83 -9.60
N ILE A 145 -10.04 24.32 -8.38
CA ILE A 145 -11.33 23.92 -7.82
C ILE A 145 -12.18 25.18 -7.90
N VAL A 146 -13.18 25.18 -8.79
CA VAL A 146 -14.11 26.30 -8.95
C VAL A 146 -14.67 26.59 -7.57
N ALA A 147 -14.27 27.72 -7.00
CA ALA A 147 -14.41 27.95 -5.59
C ALA A 147 -15.89 27.89 -5.22
N LYS A 148 -16.27 26.88 -4.40
CA LYS A 148 -17.57 26.89 -3.75
C LYS A 148 -17.69 28.26 -3.06
N PRO A 149 -18.71 29.08 -3.37
CA PRO A 149 -18.85 30.39 -2.74
C PRO A 149 -18.89 30.17 -1.23
N SER A 150 -18.14 30.98 -0.48
CA SER A 150 -18.02 30.81 0.96
C SER A 150 -19.41 30.83 1.62
N PRO A 151 -19.63 30.04 2.69
CA PRO A 151 -20.96 29.89 3.29
C PRO A 151 -21.56 31.25 3.70
N ASP A 152 -20.72 32.21 4.08
CA ASP A 152 -21.11 33.58 4.44
C ASP A 152 -21.70 34.36 3.26
N VAL A 153 -21.16 34.20 2.05
CA VAL A 153 -21.66 34.84 0.81
C VAL A 153 -22.99 34.21 0.39
N VAL A 154 -23.13 32.89 0.55
CA VAL A 154 -24.39 32.18 0.30
C VAL A 154 -25.45 32.61 1.31
N ALA A 155 -25.11 32.72 2.60
CA ALA A 155 -26.01 33.19 3.65
C ALA A 155 -26.44 34.66 3.44
N ALA A 156 -25.51 35.53 3.05
CA ALA A 156 -25.81 36.94 2.76
C ALA A 156 -26.78 37.11 1.57
N LYS A 157 -26.53 36.38 0.46
CA LYS A 157 -27.45 36.37 -0.69
C LYS A 157 -28.83 35.83 -0.33
N ASN A 158 -28.89 34.72 0.41
CA ASN A 158 -30.15 34.15 0.87
C ASN A 158 -30.95 35.16 1.70
N LYS A 159 -30.34 35.79 2.71
CA LYS A 159 -31.02 36.82 3.52
C LYS A 159 -31.54 37.99 2.68
N GLN A 160 -30.75 38.48 1.71
CA GLN A 160 -31.18 39.56 0.81
C GLN A 160 -32.40 39.16 -0.04
N LEU A 161 -32.45 37.91 -0.52
CA LEU A 161 -33.61 37.38 -1.25
C LEU A 161 -34.83 37.23 -0.33
N GLU A 162 -34.64 36.68 0.88
CA GLU A 162 -35.73 36.53 1.83
C GLU A 162 -36.40 37.86 2.18
N ASP A 163 -35.61 38.91 2.41
CA ASP A 163 -36.14 40.22 2.78
C ASP A 163 -36.87 40.88 1.60
N ARG A 164 -36.41 40.66 0.36
CA ARG A 164 -37.15 41.00 -0.87
C ARG A 164 -38.47 40.23 -0.98
N LEU A 165 -38.47 38.92 -0.72
CA LEU A 165 -39.66 38.06 -0.75
C LEU A 165 -40.68 38.49 0.30
N LYS A 166 -40.27 38.76 1.55
CA LYS A 166 -41.13 39.24 2.64
C LYS A 166 -41.84 40.56 2.25
N ILE A 167 -41.09 41.51 1.67
CA ILE A 167 -41.65 42.79 1.20
C ILE A 167 -42.62 42.58 0.03
N ALA A 168 -42.27 41.72 -0.93
CA ALA A 168 -43.10 41.44 -2.10
C ALA A 168 -44.41 40.73 -1.73
N ILE A 169 -44.36 39.73 -0.84
CA ILE A 169 -45.52 39.03 -0.28
C ILE A 169 -46.46 40.05 0.38
N HIS A 170 -45.96 40.84 1.33
CA HIS A 170 -46.81 41.77 2.08
C HIS A 170 -47.42 42.86 1.19
N SER A 171 -46.68 43.29 0.15
CA SER A 171 -47.18 44.24 -0.85
C SER A 171 -48.29 43.63 -1.72
N ALA A 172 -48.14 42.38 -2.15
CA ALA A 172 -49.14 41.65 -2.93
C ALA A 172 -50.39 41.35 -2.10
N GLU A 173 -50.25 40.85 -0.87
CA GLU A 173 -51.35 40.64 0.08
C GLU A 173 -52.14 41.94 0.31
N GLY A 174 -51.44 43.05 0.57
CA GLY A 174 -52.05 44.36 0.80
C GLY A 174 -52.83 44.87 -0.41
N LYS A 175 -52.25 44.76 -1.62
CA LYS A 175 -52.89 45.21 -2.88
C LYS A 175 -54.05 44.32 -3.31
N VAL A 176 -53.91 43.00 -3.21
CA VAL A 176 -55.00 42.05 -3.48
C VAL A 176 -56.15 42.29 -2.52
N ARG A 177 -55.91 42.52 -1.23
CA ARG A 177 -56.98 42.87 -0.27
C ARG A 177 -57.75 44.13 -0.71
N VAL A 178 -57.06 45.18 -1.14
CA VAL A 178 -57.71 46.40 -1.66
C VAL A 178 -58.55 46.10 -2.92
N ALA A 179 -58.05 45.26 -3.83
CA ALA A 179 -58.82 44.80 -4.99
C ALA A 179 -60.07 44.01 -4.59
N THR A 180 -59.96 43.09 -3.61
CA THR A 180 -61.14 42.34 -3.11
C THR A 180 -62.19 43.26 -2.48
N GLU A 181 -61.78 44.31 -1.77
CA GLU A 181 -62.69 45.29 -1.18
C GLU A 181 -63.42 46.12 -2.26
N ALA A 182 -62.70 46.53 -3.32
CA ALA A 182 -63.29 47.23 -4.47
C ALA A 182 -64.26 46.35 -5.27
N LYS A 183 -63.95 45.06 -5.45
CA LYS A 183 -64.86 44.09 -6.08
C LYS A 183 -66.14 43.87 -5.26
N LEU A 184 -66.03 43.78 -3.93
CA LEU A 184 -67.21 43.65 -3.06
C LEU A 184 -68.09 44.90 -3.09
N LYS A 185 -67.50 46.11 -3.15
CA LYS A 185 -68.25 47.37 -3.36
C LYS A 185 -68.97 47.38 -4.72
N THR A 186 -68.28 46.93 -5.77
CA THR A 186 -68.85 46.82 -7.12
C THR A 186 -70.01 45.83 -7.17
N ILE A 187 -69.88 44.65 -6.55
CA ILE A 187 -70.98 43.66 -6.43
C ILE A 187 -72.18 44.27 -5.70
N ASN A 188 -71.96 44.97 -4.58
CA ASN A 188 -73.03 45.62 -3.84
C ASN A 188 -73.73 46.71 -4.68
N ALA A 189 -72.97 47.55 -5.39
CA ALA A 189 -73.54 48.58 -6.26
C ALA A 189 -74.33 48.01 -7.45
N ILE A 190 -73.89 46.89 -8.04
CA ILE A 190 -74.65 46.17 -9.09
C ILE A 190 -75.93 45.58 -8.51
N ASN A 191 -75.87 44.97 -7.31
CA ASN A 191 -77.04 44.40 -6.66
C ASN A 191 -78.05 45.48 -6.21
N GLU A 192 -77.58 46.65 -5.76
CA GLU A 192 -78.43 47.83 -5.51
C GLU A 192 -79.10 48.33 -6.79
N HIS A 193 -78.35 48.48 -7.89
CA HIS A 193 -78.91 48.82 -9.20
C HIS A 193 -79.97 47.81 -9.65
N ALA A 194 -79.68 46.50 -9.55
CA ALA A 194 -80.61 45.43 -9.89
C ALA A 194 -81.91 45.47 -9.05
N ALA A 195 -81.80 45.75 -7.75
CA ALA A 195 -82.95 45.88 -6.86
C ALA A 195 -83.82 47.10 -7.18
N VAL A 196 -83.22 48.28 -7.39
CA VAL A 196 -83.94 49.51 -7.74
C VAL A 196 -84.55 49.41 -9.14
N LEU A 197 -83.83 48.83 -10.11
CA LEU A 197 -84.35 48.54 -11.44
C LEU A 197 -85.59 47.64 -11.35
N LYS A 198 -85.52 46.51 -10.63
CA LYS A 198 -86.68 45.62 -10.46
C LYS A 198 -87.86 46.37 -9.83
N GLN A 199 -87.63 47.09 -8.72
CA GLN A 199 -88.70 47.82 -8.05
C GLN A 199 -89.37 48.85 -8.99
N THR A 200 -88.60 49.64 -9.74
CA THR A 200 -89.17 50.65 -10.66
C THR A 200 -89.89 50.05 -11.88
N VAL A 201 -89.57 48.82 -12.28
CA VAL A 201 -90.29 48.07 -13.32
C VAL A 201 -91.63 47.56 -12.79
N ASP A 202 -91.64 47.03 -11.56
CA ASP A 202 -92.83 46.50 -10.86
C ASP A 202 -93.79 47.64 -10.42
N ASP A 203 -93.29 48.68 -9.73
CA ASP A 203 -94.05 49.84 -9.22
C ASP A 203 -94.34 50.90 -10.31
N ALA A 204 -94.91 50.47 -11.45
CA ALA A 204 -95.09 51.29 -12.66
C ALA A 204 -95.86 52.63 -12.49
N LYS A 205 -96.54 52.85 -11.35
CA LYS A 205 -97.25 54.11 -11.03
C LYS A 205 -96.37 55.18 -10.39
N ASN A 206 -95.26 54.78 -9.75
CA ASN A 206 -94.35 55.65 -8.99
C ASN A 206 -92.88 55.48 -9.46
N ALA A 207 -92.68 55.24 -10.76
CA ALA A 207 -91.40 54.81 -11.34
C ALA A 207 -90.34 55.93 -11.39
N ASN A 208 -89.53 56.05 -10.34
CA ASN A 208 -88.47 57.05 -10.20
C ASN A 208 -87.19 56.66 -10.98
N TRP A 209 -87.22 56.78 -12.32
CA TRP A 209 -86.10 56.39 -13.21
C TRP A 209 -84.78 57.11 -12.93
N GLU A 210 -84.79 58.32 -12.38
CA GLU A 210 -83.58 59.06 -11.98
C GLU A 210 -82.77 58.32 -10.90
N ASN A 211 -83.43 57.56 -10.03
CA ASN A 211 -82.75 56.73 -9.03
C ASN A 211 -82.08 55.50 -9.67
N VAL A 212 -82.65 54.95 -10.75
CA VAL A 212 -82.06 53.84 -11.51
C VAL A 212 -80.79 54.31 -12.21
N THR A 213 -80.84 55.45 -12.91
CA THR A 213 -79.66 56.00 -13.61
C THR A 213 -78.58 56.45 -12.63
N ALA A 214 -78.94 57.03 -11.47
CA ALA A 214 -77.99 57.36 -10.42
C ALA A 214 -77.40 56.12 -9.70
N ALA A 215 -78.08 54.97 -9.72
CA ALA A 215 -77.53 53.70 -9.24
C ALA A 215 -76.60 53.06 -10.29
N LEU A 216 -76.98 53.08 -11.56
CA LEU A 216 -76.14 52.63 -12.69
C LEU A 216 -74.81 53.39 -12.72
N GLN A 217 -74.84 54.73 -12.64
CA GLN A 217 -73.63 55.57 -12.63
C GLN A 217 -72.71 55.27 -11.43
N ARG A 218 -73.27 54.90 -10.27
CA ARG A 218 -72.49 54.43 -9.12
C ARG A 218 -71.85 53.07 -9.37
N ALA A 219 -72.59 52.11 -9.92
CA ALA A 219 -72.06 50.80 -10.28
C ALA A 219 -70.96 50.89 -11.35
N GLU A 220 -71.09 51.78 -12.34
CA GLU A 220 -70.04 52.06 -13.33
C GLU A 220 -68.80 52.74 -12.71
N ALA A 221 -68.98 53.66 -11.77
CA ALA A 221 -67.88 54.34 -11.10
C ALA A 221 -67.06 53.35 -10.24
N GLU A 222 -67.71 52.54 -9.41
CA GLU A 222 -67.06 51.49 -8.63
C GLU A 222 -66.38 50.45 -9.54
N ALA A 223 -67.03 50.04 -10.65
CA ALA A 223 -66.43 49.11 -11.62
C ALA A 223 -65.16 49.64 -12.30
N ARG A 224 -65.00 50.96 -12.45
CA ARG A 224 -63.74 51.57 -12.93
C ARG A 224 -62.65 51.56 -11.86
N VAL A 225 -63.01 51.82 -10.60
CA VAL A 225 -62.07 51.73 -9.45
C VAL A 225 -61.59 50.30 -9.26
N ASP A 226 -62.52 49.34 -9.29
CA ASP A 226 -62.27 47.90 -9.28
C ASP A 226 -61.23 47.49 -10.33
N SER A 227 -61.51 47.73 -11.62
CA SER A 227 -60.62 47.36 -12.72
C SER A 227 -59.18 47.90 -12.53
N GLY A 228 -59.04 49.12 -12.02
CA GLY A 228 -57.74 49.69 -11.65
C GLY A 228 -57.04 48.94 -10.51
N GLN A 229 -57.75 48.60 -9.43
CA GLN A 229 -57.18 47.84 -8.31
C GLN A 229 -56.90 46.37 -8.65
N GLU A 230 -57.67 45.76 -9.54
CA GLU A 230 -57.42 44.40 -10.06
C GLU A 230 -56.12 44.32 -10.86
N VAL A 231 -55.90 45.27 -11.78
CA VAL A 231 -54.66 45.36 -12.57
C VAL A 231 -53.46 45.59 -11.65
N ASP A 232 -53.57 46.49 -10.67
CA ASP A 232 -52.57 46.65 -9.62
C ASP A 232 -52.31 45.33 -8.86
N GLY A 233 -53.37 44.66 -8.39
CA GLY A 233 -53.28 43.38 -7.68
C GLY A 233 -52.52 42.31 -8.46
N ARG A 234 -52.86 42.13 -9.76
CA ARG A 234 -52.13 41.20 -10.64
C ARG A 234 -50.68 41.63 -10.87
N ASN A 235 -50.40 42.93 -11.09
CA ASN A 235 -49.03 43.43 -11.26
C ASN A 235 -48.13 43.13 -10.04
N TYR A 236 -48.65 43.23 -8.81
CA TYR A 236 -47.89 42.87 -7.60
C TYR A 236 -47.73 41.35 -7.41
N ILE A 237 -48.73 40.54 -7.78
CA ILE A 237 -48.59 39.06 -7.83
C ILE A 237 -47.51 38.66 -8.86
N ASP A 238 -47.51 39.26 -10.05
CA ASP A 238 -46.52 38.97 -11.09
C ASP A 238 -45.12 39.43 -10.71
N ASN A 239 -44.98 40.51 -9.94
CA ASN A 239 -43.71 40.90 -9.36
C ASN A 239 -43.20 39.87 -8.34
N LEU A 240 -44.10 39.35 -7.47
CA LEU A 240 -43.76 38.25 -6.55
C LEU A 240 -43.32 36.98 -7.31
N ARG A 241 -44.07 36.59 -8.36
CA ARG A 241 -43.71 35.46 -9.25
C ARG A 241 -42.35 35.67 -9.94
N LYS A 242 -42.02 36.89 -10.38
CA LYS A 242 -40.70 37.23 -10.95
C LYS A 242 -39.57 37.04 -9.93
N ILE A 243 -39.72 37.58 -8.72
CA ILE A 243 -38.70 37.45 -7.65
C ILE A 243 -38.50 35.98 -7.26
N VAL A 244 -39.56 35.17 -7.22
CA VAL A 244 -39.46 33.71 -7.02
C VAL A 244 -38.69 33.05 -8.17
N ASN A 245 -39.07 33.34 -9.42
CA ASN A 245 -38.41 32.74 -10.60
C ASN A 245 -36.93 33.12 -10.72
N ASP A 246 -36.54 34.34 -10.34
CA ASP A 246 -35.15 34.76 -10.34
C ASP A 246 -34.36 34.09 -9.20
N GLY A 247 -34.95 33.98 -8.01
CA GLY A 247 -34.35 33.24 -6.89
C GLY A 247 -34.21 31.73 -7.14
N LYS A 248 -35.05 31.14 -8.01
CA LYS A 248 -34.93 29.76 -8.51
C LYS A 248 -33.82 29.57 -9.57
N LYS A 249 -33.51 30.59 -10.38
CA LYS A 249 -32.39 30.55 -11.35
C LYS A 249 -31.04 30.65 -10.67
N ASP A 250 -30.94 31.47 -9.62
CA ASP A 250 -29.70 31.66 -8.87
C ASP A 250 -29.35 30.39 -8.06
N SER A 251 -28.34 29.67 -8.51
CA SER A 251 -27.85 28.40 -7.92
C SER A 251 -27.57 28.47 -6.41
N THR A 252 -27.20 29.65 -5.89
CA THR A 252 -26.96 29.89 -4.46
C THR A 252 -28.22 30.07 -3.60
N THR A 253 -29.38 30.35 -4.22
CA THR A 253 -30.64 30.67 -3.52
C THR A 253 -31.78 29.71 -3.83
N ALA A 254 -31.68 28.91 -4.89
CA ALA A 254 -32.73 27.97 -5.33
C ALA A 254 -33.17 26.95 -4.25
N THR A 255 -32.36 26.73 -3.21
CA THR A 255 -32.68 25.86 -2.06
C THR A 255 -33.37 26.57 -0.88
N ASN A 256 -33.66 27.88 -0.98
CA ASN A 256 -34.29 28.62 0.13
C ASN A 256 -35.79 28.24 0.30
N PRO A 257 -36.22 27.77 1.48
CA PRO A 257 -37.61 27.34 1.70
C PRO A 257 -38.64 28.46 1.55
N LEU A 258 -38.26 29.74 1.65
CA LEU A 258 -39.19 30.85 1.42
C LEU A 258 -39.60 30.99 -0.05
N LEU A 259 -38.84 30.46 -1.03
CA LEU A 259 -39.25 30.48 -2.44
C LEU A 259 -40.53 29.66 -2.67
N LEU A 260 -40.58 28.46 -2.10
CA LEU A 260 -41.71 27.56 -2.16
C LEU A 260 -42.94 28.15 -1.45
N ASN A 261 -42.74 28.74 -0.27
CA ASN A 261 -43.81 29.40 0.48
C ASN A 261 -44.34 30.65 -0.26
N ALA A 262 -43.45 31.45 -0.86
CA ALA A 262 -43.81 32.60 -1.67
C ALA A 262 -44.61 32.22 -2.92
N GLN A 263 -44.25 31.11 -3.59
CA GLN A 263 -45.00 30.56 -4.72
C GLN A 263 -46.39 30.07 -4.29
N GLU A 264 -46.51 29.40 -3.13
CA GLU A 264 -47.81 28.99 -2.60
C GLU A 264 -48.70 30.21 -2.27
N THR A 265 -48.14 31.27 -1.68
CA THR A 265 -48.88 32.52 -1.44
C THR A 265 -49.27 33.23 -2.74
N ALA A 266 -48.38 33.31 -3.73
CA ALA A 266 -48.70 33.87 -5.05
C ALA A 266 -49.88 33.13 -5.72
N ASN A 267 -49.89 31.80 -5.64
CA ASN A 267 -50.97 30.97 -6.20
C ASN A 267 -52.29 31.15 -5.45
N LYS A 268 -52.28 31.28 -4.12
CA LYS A 268 -53.46 31.60 -3.30
C LYS A 268 -54.04 32.98 -3.63
N LEU A 269 -53.18 33.99 -3.76
CA LEU A 269 -53.58 35.36 -4.09
C LEU A 269 -54.19 35.46 -5.49
N THR A 270 -53.65 34.73 -6.48
CA THR A 270 -54.28 34.58 -7.80
C THR A 270 -55.69 33.99 -7.68
N HIS A 271 -55.83 32.85 -6.99
CA HIS A 271 -57.14 32.19 -6.81
C HIS A 271 -58.19 33.12 -6.16
N GLN A 272 -57.82 33.83 -5.09
CA GLN A 272 -58.74 34.74 -4.40
C GLN A 272 -59.24 35.87 -5.31
N LEU A 273 -58.39 36.39 -6.18
CA LEU A 273 -58.77 37.46 -7.12
C LEU A 273 -59.65 36.92 -8.26
N ASP A 274 -59.35 35.73 -8.78
CA ASP A 274 -60.09 35.10 -9.87
C ASP A 274 -61.45 34.54 -9.41
N GLU A 275 -61.55 34.00 -8.19
CA GLU A 275 -62.80 33.59 -7.55
C GLU A 275 -63.76 34.78 -7.37
N ILE A 276 -63.26 35.91 -6.87
CA ILE A 276 -64.07 37.12 -6.68
C ILE A 276 -64.40 37.77 -8.04
N ASN A 277 -63.55 37.65 -9.05
CA ASN A 277 -63.89 38.02 -10.42
C ASN A 277 -65.07 37.22 -10.98
N ALA A 278 -65.11 35.89 -10.76
CA ALA A 278 -66.25 35.07 -11.17
C ALA A 278 -67.55 35.49 -10.44
N LEU A 279 -67.46 36.00 -9.21
CA LEU A 279 -68.62 36.58 -8.50
C LEU A 279 -69.07 37.94 -9.08
N VAL A 280 -68.13 38.81 -9.46
CA VAL A 280 -68.43 40.07 -10.19
C VAL A 280 -69.09 39.75 -11.54
N ASN A 281 -68.52 38.81 -12.31
CA ASN A 281 -69.06 38.37 -13.60
C ASN A 281 -70.48 37.81 -13.47
N LYS A 282 -70.74 36.98 -12.45
CA LYS A 282 -72.08 36.47 -12.15
C LYS A 282 -73.08 37.60 -11.84
N SER A 283 -72.74 38.51 -10.92
CA SER A 283 -73.61 39.64 -10.55
C SER A 283 -73.91 40.57 -11.74
N ARG A 284 -72.92 40.82 -12.62
CA ARG A 284 -73.10 41.55 -13.89
C ARG A 284 -74.07 40.84 -14.84
N GLN A 285 -73.99 39.51 -14.98
CA GLN A 285 -74.90 38.74 -15.82
C GLN A 285 -76.33 38.73 -15.25
N GLU A 286 -76.50 38.57 -13.94
CA GLU A 286 -77.81 38.66 -13.27
C GLU A 286 -78.45 40.05 -13.46
N SER A 287 -77.69 41.14 -13.38
CA SER A 287 -78.20 42.48 -13.69
C SER A 287 -78.44 42.71 -15.19
N ALA A 288 -77.77 41.98 -16.10
CA ALA A 288 -77.99 42.09 -17.54
C ALA A 288 -79.35 41.48 -17.95
N VAL A 289 -79.74 40.35 -17.36
CA VAL A 289 -81.06 39.73 -17.58
C VAL A 289 -82.20 40.66 -17.14
N LEU A 290 -82.03 41.40 -16.04
CA LEU A 290 -83.01 42.41 -15.60
C LEU A 290 -83.12 43.59 -16.58
N ASN A 291 -82.01 44.02 -17.20
CA ASN A 291 -82.04 45.02 -18.27
C ASN A 291 -82.78 44.50 -19.52
N GLN A 292 -82.55 43.25 -19.94
CA GLN A 292 -83.28 42.60 -21.04
C GLN A 292 -84.79 42.54 -20.76
N TYR A 293 -85.19 42.17 -19.53
CA TYR A 293 -86.58 42.12 -19.09
C TYR A 293 -87.26 43.50 -19.13
N LYS A 294 -86.58 44.53 -18.62
CA LYS A 294 -87.03 45.93 -18.69
C LYS A 294 -87.20 46.41 -20.14
N ASP A 295 -86.27 46.10 -21.03
CA ASP A 295 -86.37 46.46 -22.46
C ASP A 295 -87.46 45.67 -23.21
N LEU A 296 -87.81 44.46 -22.76
CA LEU A 296 -88.94 43.68 -23.29
C LEU A 296 -90.29 44.30 -22.86
N ILE A 297 -90.41 44.71 -21.59
CA ILE A 297 -91.60 45.42 -21.08
C ILE A 297 -91.78 46.77 -21.78
N GLU A 298 -90.70 47.51 -22.03
CA GLU A 298 -90.80 48.80 -22.70
C GLU A 298 -91.29 48.64 -24.16
N LYS A 299 -90.84 47.59 -24.86
CA LYS A 299 -91.34 47.22 -26.20
C LYS A 299 -92.81 46.80 -26.17
N SER A 300 -93.25 45.99 -25.20
CA SER A 300 -94.65 45.56 -25.11
C SER A 300 -95.59 46.70 -24.74
N ARG A 301 -95.16 47.65 -23.88
CA ARG A 301 -95.89 48.89 -23.60
C ARG A 301 -96.05 49.76 -24.85
N GLN A 302 -95.00 49.90 -25.67
CA GLN A 302 -95.04 50.64 -26.93
C GLN A 302 -95.95 49.98 -27.96
N GLN A 303 -95.89 48.64 -28.10
CA GLN A 303 -96.80 47.89 -28.96
C GLN A 303 -98.26 48.04 -28.51
N PHE A 304 -98.56 47.86 -27.23
CA PHE A 304 -99.89 48.05 -26.67
C PHE A 304 -100.43 49.48 -26.87
N ALA A 305 -99.60 50.50 -26.73
CA ALA A 305 -99.98 51.89 -27.00
C ALA A 305 -100.31 52.13 -28.49
N LEU A 306 -99.60 51.48 -29.41
CA LEU A 306 -99.90 51.53 -30.85
C LEU A 306 -101.18 50.76 -31.20
N GLU A 307 -101.43 49.62 -30.55
CA GLU A 307 -102.65 48.82 -30.73
C GLU A 307 -103.89 49.52 -30.15
N MET A 308 -103.82 50.09 -28.95
CA MET A 308 -104.92 50.90 -28.41
C MET A 308 -105.27 52.08 -29.33
N LYS A 309 -104.26 52.71 -29.94
CA LYS A 309 -104.43 53.84 -30.87
C LYS A 309 -105.03 53.44 -32.22
N SER A 310 -104.91 52.17 -32.64
CA SER A 310 -105.53 51.68 -33.88
C SER A 310 -106.93 51.08 -33.67
N ILE A 311 -107.24 50.61 -32.46
CA ILE A 311 -108.50 49.92 -32.13
C ILE A 311 -109.67 50.90 -31.81
N LEU A 312 -109.41 52.13 -31.35
CA LEU A 312 -110.45 53.10 -30.96
C LEU A 312 -110.34 54.45 -31.69
N PRO A 313 -110.89 54.59 -32.93
CA PRO A 313 -110.94 55.87 -33.64
C PRO A 313 -112.14 56.77 -33.29
N ASN A 314 -113.32 56.18 -33.00
CA ASN A 314 -114.55 56.89 -32.56
C ASN A 314 -115.70 55.91 -32.26
N VAL A 315 -116.09 55.71 -30.99
CA VAL A 315 -117.42 55.24 -30.55
C VAL A 315 -117.71 55.81 -29.16
N ASP A 316 -118.90 56.38 -28.94
CA ASP A 316 -119.41 56.76 -27.61
C ASP A 316 -120.20 55.59 -27.00
N VAL A 317 -120.02 55.34 -25.70
CA VAL A 317 -120.54 54.19 -24.96
C VAL A 317 -121.70 54.59 -24.02
N HIS A 318 -122.24 55.80 -24.13
CA HIS A 318 -123.28 56.34 -23.24
C HIS A 318 -124.64 56.66 -23.90
N ALA A 319 -125.01 55.91 -24.94
CA ALA A 319 -126.39 55.80 -25.40
C ALA A 319 -127.04 54.48 -24.94
N LYS A 320 -127.72 54.50 -23.79
CA LYS A 320 -128.69 53.44 -23.41
C LYS A 320 -130.07 53.75 -24.01
N ASP A 321 -130.93 52.73 -24.01
CA ASP A 321 -132.37 52.81 -24.25
C ASP A 321 -132.82 53.12 -25.69
N LYS A 322 -132.37 52.29 -26.63
CA LYS A 322 -133.21 51.82 -27.74
C LYS A 322 -133.20 50.29 -27.80
N ASN A 323 -134.36 49.69 -28.04
CA ASN A 323 -134.48 48.27 -28.35
C ASN A 323 -133.92 48.05 -29.76
N LEU A 324 -132.89 47.21 -29.87
CA LEU A 324 -132.25 46.84 -31.13
C LEU A 324 -133.21 46.00 -31.99
N ASN A 325 -133.19 46.21 -33.30
CA ASN A 325 -133.91 45.38 -34.25
C ASN A 325 -133.27 43.98 -34.36
N GLU A 326 -134.00 42.99 -34.86
CA GLU A 326 -133.54 41.59 -34.90
C GLU A 326 -132.29 41.41 -35.79
N GLU A 327 -132.14 42.23 -36.83
CA GLU A 327 -130.94 42.31 -37.66
C GLU A 327 -129.74 42.96 -36.93
N GLU A 328 -129.98 43.98 -36.11
CA GLU A 328 -128.95 44.64 -35.30
C GLU A 328 -128.46 43.72 -34.17
N LEU A 329 -129.37 42.95 -33.56
CA LEU A 329 -129.03 41.93 -32.57
C LEU A 329 -128.23 40.78 -33.21
N ASN A 330 -128.63 40.29 -34.38
CA ASN A 330 -127.86 39.28 -35.11
C ASN A 330 -126.50 39.82 -35.57
N ALA A 331 -126.39 41.08 -35.97
CA ALA A 331 -125.11 41.74 -36.26
C ALA A 331 -124.24 41.86 -34.99
N LEU A 332 -124.83 42.18 -33.83
CA LEU A 332 -124.12 42.24 -32.56
C LEU A 332 -123.64 40.86 -32.09
N ILE A 333 -124.45 39.81 -32.27
CA ILE A 333 -124.11 38.42 -31.97
C ILE A 333 -123.01 37.92 -32.92
N ALA A 334 -123.12 38.18 -34.23
CA ALA A 334 -122.09 37.86 -35.21
C ALA A 334 -120.78 38.60 -34.90
N HIS A 335 -120.83 39.88 -34.55
CA HIS A 335 -119.69 40.66 -34.10
C HIS A 335 -119.10 40.11 -32.79
N ALA A 336 -119.93 39.70 -31.83
CA ALA A 336 -119.47 39.08 -30.58
C ALA A 336 -118.79 37.72 -30.83
N HIS A 337 -119.32 36.87 -31.72
CA HIS A 337 -118.68 35.63 -32.14
C HIS A 337 -117.36 35.87 -32.88
N LEU A 338 -117.35 36.79 -33.86
CA LEU A 338 -116.12 37.21 -34.54
C LEU A 338 -115.09 37.79 -33.57
N LYS A 339 -115.52 38.51 -32.52
CA LYS A 339 -114.64 39.05 -31.48
C LYS A 339 -114.14 37.98 -30.52
N VAL A 340 -114.97 37.00 -30.14
CA VAL A 340 -114.56 35.82 -29.36
C VAL A 340 -113.56 34.98 -30.13
N ASP A 341 -113.76 34.75 -31.43
CA ASP A 341 -112.83 33.99 -32.25
C ASP A 341 -111.56 34.80 -32.60
N GLN A 342 -111.65 36.13 -32.73
CA GLN A 342 -110.48 37.01 -32.79
C GLN A 342 -109.67 36.90 -31.48
N LEU A 343 -110.33 37.01 -30.32
CA LEU A 343 -109.67 36.91 -29.01
C LEU A 343 -109.08 35.51 -28.76
N ARG A 344 -109.75 34.44 -29.20
CA ARG A 344 -109.20 33.07 -29.16
C ARG A 344 -107.96 32.91 -30.02
N ARG A 345 -107.97 33.43 -31.25
CA ARG A 345 -106.79 33.46 -32.12
C ARG A 345 -105.67 34.30 -31.52
N GLN A 346 -105.99 35.47 -30.96
CA GLN A 346 -105.02 36.31 -30.24
C GLN A 346 -104.43 35.59 -29.02
N LEU A 347 -105.23 34.82 -28.27
CA LEU A 347 -104.78 34.03 -27.13
C LEU A 347 -103.84 32.89 -27.56
N SER A 348 -104.19 32.11 -28.59
CA SER A 348 -103.31 31.03 -29.09
C SER A 348 -102.02 31.60 -29.69
N ASP A 349 -102.12 32.71 -30.40
CA ASP A 349 -100.97 33.46 -30.94
C ASP A 349 -100.07 34.02 -29.82
N GLN A 350 -100.64 34.49 -28.71
CA GLN A 350 -99.90 34.95 -27.54
C GLN A 350 -99.21 33.77 -26.85
N GLN A 351 -99.91 32.66 -26.61
CA GLN A 351 -99.34 31.45 -26.02
C GLN A 351 -98.13 30.93 -26.81
N VAL A 352 -98.24 30.81 -28.15
CA VAL A 352 -97.12 30.36 -28.99
C VAL A 352 -95.95 31.37 -28.99
N ARG A 353 -96.23 32.68 -28.90
CA ARG A 353 -95.15 33.69 -28.75
C ARG A 353 -94.49 33.61 -27.38
N GLU A 354 -95.26 33.45 -26.31
CA GLU A 354 -94.75 33.31 -24.94
C GLU A 354 -93.89 32.05 -24.80
N GLU A 355 -94.32 30.90 -25.32
CA GLU A 355 -93.51 29.68 -25.38
C GLU A 355 -92.18 29.90 -26.13
N LEU A 356 -92.22 30.57 -27.29
CA LEU A 356 -91.02 30.91 -28.08
C LEU A 356 -90.12 31.98 -27.43
N HIS A 357 -90.65 32.82 -26.54
CA HIS A 357 -89.87 33.77 -25.75
C HIS A 357 -89.24 33.09 -24.52
N ILE A 358 -89.99 32.22 -23.84
CA ILE A 358 -89.51 31.40 -22.72
C ILE A 358 -88.41 30.43 -23.19
N SER A 359 -88.58 29.77 -24.34
CA SER A 359 -87.56 28.85 -24.87
C SER A 359 -86.24 29.56 -25.16
N LYS A 360 -86.28 30.74 -25.80
CA LYS A 360 -85.09 31.55 -26.10
C LYS A 360 -84.43 32.11 -24.85
N ALA A 361 -85.21 32.62 -23.90
CA ALA A 361 -84.68 33.07 -22.62
C ALA A 361 -83.99 31.93 -21.84
N LEU A 362 -84.55 30.72 -21.90
CA LEU A 362 -83.96 29.52 -21.30
C LEU A 362 -82.69 29.05 -22.03
N GLU A 363 -82.62 29.20 -23.35
CA GLU A 363 -81.40 28.94 -24.14
C GLU A 363 -80.29 29.96 -23.86
N GLU A 364 -80.62 31.25 -23.83
CA GLU A 364 -79.69 32.32 -23.44
C GLU A 364 -79.18 32.14 -22.00
N GLN A 365 -80.06 31.80 -21.06
CA GLN A 365 -79.67 31.50 -19.68
C GLN A 365 -78.75 30.26 -19.60
N ARG A 366 -79.09 29.15 -20.27
CA ARG A 366 -78.24 27.95 -20.29
C ARG A 366 -76.84 28.26 -20.83
N ALA A 367 -76.75 29.07 -21.90
CA ALA A 367 -75.47 29.48 -22.47
C ALA A 367 -74.67 30.42 -21.54
N ALA A 368 -75.33 31.19 -20.67
CA ALA A 368 -74.67 31.98 -19.63
C ALA A 368 -74.19 31.10 -18.46
N ASP A 369 -75.04 30.20 -17.96
CA ASP A 369 -74.72 29.26 -16.88
C ASP A 369 -73.57 28.30 -17.29
N GLU A 370 -73.53 27.82 -18.53
CA GLU A 370 -72.43 27.01 -19.08
C GLU A 370 -71.11 27.78 -19.16
N ARG A 371 -71.15 29.08 -19.50
CA ARG A 371 -69.96 29.96 -19.45
C ARG A 371 -69.45 30.15 -18.03
N ILE A 372 -70.33 30.40 -17.05
CA ILE A 372 -69.94 30.49 -15.63
C ILE A 372 -69.37 29.14 -15.13
N ALA A 373 -69.96 28.01 -15.54
CA ALA A 373 -69.50 26.68 -15.16
C ALA A 373 -68.11 26.36 -15.72
N SER A 374 -67.86 26.70 -17.00
CA SER A 374 -66.54 26.52 -17.64
C SER A 374 -65.48 27.48 -17.10
N GLU A 375 -65.82 28.73 -16.80
CA GLU A 375 -64.94 29.70 -16.11
C GLU A 375 -64.49 29.12 -14.76
N LYS A 376 -65.43 28.70 -13.91
CA LYS A 376 -65.14 28.05 -12.62
C LYS A 376 -64.32 26.76 -12.76
N LEU A 377 -64.64 25.91 -13.74
CA LEU A 377 -63.89 24.68 -14.00
C LEU A 377 -62.43 24.97 -14.41
N SER A 378 -62.19 26.04 -15.16
CA SER A 378 -60.82 26.45 -15.54
C SER A 378 -60.03 27.03 -14.36
N ILE A 379 -60.68 27.74 -13.43
CA ILE A 379 -60.08 28.21 -12.17
C ILE A 379 -59.69 26.99 -11.30
N GLU A 380 -60.60 26.03 -11.13
CA GLU A 380 -60.34 24.80 -10.36
C GLU A 380 -59.26 23.92 -11.00
N MET A 381 -59.26 23.76 -12.33
CA MET A 381 -58.20 23.05 -13.06
C MET A 381 -56.83 23.73 -12.85
N SER A 382 -56.79 25.07 -12.89
CA SER A 382 -55.58 25.84 -12.62
C SER A 382 -55.11 25.69 -11.17
N ARG A 383 -56.04 25.68 -10.20
CA ARG A 383 -55.76 25.43 -8.78
C ARG A 383 -55.12 24.06 -8.57
N VAL A 384 -55.68 23.01 -9.18
CA VAL A 384 -55.16 21.64 -9.08
C VAL A 384 -53.79 21.50 -9.77
N GLY A 385 -53.61 22.11 -10.95
CA GLY A 385 -52.31 22.13 -11.64
C GLY A 385 -51.20 22.77 -10.80
N LEU A 386 -51.46 23.97 -10.26
CA LEU A 386 -50.52 24.70 -9.40
C LEU A 386 -50.26 23.97 -8.07
N GLN A 387 -51.22 23.24 -7.52
CA GLN A 387 -51.02 22.37 -6.36
C GLN A 387 -50.11 21.18 -6.70
N LYS A 388 -50.31 20.52 -7.85
CA LYS A 388 -49.46 19.40 -8.28
C LYS A 388 -48.03 19.82 -8.58
N GLU A 389 -47.82 20.98 -9.18
CA GLU A 389 -46.47 21.54 -9.40
C GLU A 389 -45.74 21.79 -8.06
N LEU A 390 -46.42 22.35 -7.06
CA LEU A 390 -45.87 22.53 -5.71
C LEU A 390 -45.59 21.22 -4.96
N GLU A 391 -46.42 20.19 -5.15
CA GLU A 391 -46.17 18.84 -4.61
C GLU A 391 -44.93 18.19 -5.25
N ILE A 392 -44.77 18.31 -6.57
CA ILE A 392 -43.60 17.79 -7.31
C ILE A 392 -42.33 18.54 -6.86
N GLU A 393 -42.37 19.86 -6.73
CA GLU A 393 -41.23 20.66 -6.26
C GLU A 393 -40.83 20.28 -4.81
N ARG A 394 -41.79 20.02 -3.92
CA ARG A 394 -41.56 19.50 -2.57
C ARG A 394 -40.84 18.16 -2.59
N ALA A 395 -41.39 17.18 -3.33
CA ALA A 395 -40.83 15.84 -3.42
C ALA A 395 -39.42 15.85 -4.04
N LEU A 396 -39.14 16.74 -4.99
CA LEU A 396 -37.82 16.92 -5.59
C LEU A 396 -36.80 17.47 -4.58
N VAL A 397 -37.17 18.51 -3.80
CA VAL A 397 -36.29 19.07 -2.76
C VAL A 397 -36.00 18.05 -1.64
N GLU A 398 -37.01 17.30 -1.20
CA GLU A 398 -36.84 16.23 -0.19
C GLU A 398 -35.96 15.08 -0.71
N SER A 399 -36.20 14.62 -1.94
CA SER A 399 -35.37 13.59 -2.59
C SER A 399 -33.93 14.05 -2.78
N ARG A 400 -33.73 15.32 -3.18
CA ARG A 400 -32.39 15.91 -3.30
C ARG A 400 -31.68 15.95 -1.94
N SER A 401 -32.36 16.35 -0.88
CA SER A 401 -31.76 16.40 0.47
C SER A 401 -31.35 15.02 0.98
N SER A 402 -32.15 13.98 0.72
CA SER A 402 -31.78 12.60 1.09
C SER A 402 -30.61 12.07 0.24
N TRP A 403 -30.55 12.39 -1.06
CA TRP A 403 -29.41 12.04 -1.92
C TRP A 403 -28.12 12.79 -1.57
N GLU A 404 -28.19 14.07 -1.21
CA GLU A 404 -27.03 14.83 -0.74
C GLU A 404 -26.51 14.25 0.58
N GLY A 405 -27.40 13.91 1.53
CA GLY A 405 -27.04 13.20 2.76
C GLY A 405 -26.41 11.83 2.51
N GLU A 406 -27.04 10.98 1.67
CA GLU A 406 -26.46 9.68 1.28
C GLU A 406 -25.10 9.83 0.58
N LEU A 407 -24.90 10.88 -0.22
CA LEU A 407 -23.66 11.12 -0.94
C LEU A 407 -22.53 11.54 0.00
N GLU A 408 -22.78 12.46 0.93
CA GLU A 408 -21.80 12.81 1.98
C GLU A 408 -21.43 11.60 2.83
N ASP A 409 -22.43 10.79 3.20
CA ASP A 409 -22.25 9.60 4.04
C ASP A 409 -21.52 8.47 3.27
N LYS A 410 -21.64 8.40 1.94
CA LYS A 410 -20.83 7.52 1.07
C LYS A 410 -19.40 8.05 0.89
N LEU A 411 -19.23 9.34 0.61
CA LEU A 411 -17.92 9.99 0.46
C LEU A 411 -17.09 9.91 1.75
N LYS A 412 -17.73 10.01 2.91
CA LYS A 412 -17.08 9.84 4.22
C LYS A 412 -16.56 8.41 4.40
N ARG A 413 -17.35 7.40 4.01
CA ARG A 413 -16.94 5.98 4.07
C ARG A 413 -15.82 5.64 3.07
N THR A 414 -15.87 6.17 1.85
CA THR A 414 -14.77 5.96 0.89
C THR A 414 -13.50 6.69 1.33
N ALA A 415 -13.59 7.92 1.84
CA ALA A 415 -12.44 8.64 2.40
C ALA A 415 -11.79 7.88 3.57
N SER A 416 -12.57 7.33 4.50
CA SER A 416 -12.00 6.50 5.59
C SER A 416 -11.37 5.21 5.06
N ALA A 417 -12.01 4.52 4.10
CA ALA A 417 -11.47 3.29 3.50
C ALA A 417 -10.17 3.56 2.70
N HIS A 418 -10.08 4.68 1.98
CA HIS A 418 -8.85 5.09 1.31
C HIS A 418 -7.74 5.45 2.30
N SER A 419 -8.07 6.14 3.40
CA SER A 419 -7.10 6.44 4.47
C SER A 419 -6.57 5.15 5.14
N GLU A 420 -7.44 4.19 5.44
CA GLU A 420 -7.05 2.90 6.02
C GLU A 420 -6.20 2.09 5.03
N HIS A 421 -6.59 2.03 3.75
CA HIS A 421 -5.80 1.35 2.73
C HIS A 421 -4.41 1.97 2.53
N LEU A 422 -4.31 3.31 2.51
CA LEU A 422 -3.02 4.00 2.48
C LEU A 422 -2.17 3.68 3.72
N GLU A 423 -2.77 3.62 4.91
CA GLU A 423 -2.03 3.22 6.11
C GLU A 423 -1.56 1.76 6.04
N GLN A 424 -2.39 0.85 5.54
CA GLN A 424 -2.01 -0.55 5.30
C GLN A 424 -0.84 -0.65 4.30
N VAL A 425 -0.86 0.11 3.20
CA VAL A 425 0.24 0.17 2.22
C VAL A 425 1.52 0.75 2.82
N ILE A 426 1.44 1.80 3.64
CA ILE A 426 2.61 2.38 4.34
C ILE A 426 3.18 1.38 5.36
N ARG A 427 2.32 0.66 6.09
CA ARG A 427 2.73 -0.38 7.05
C ARG A 427 3.43 -1.54 6.34
N THR A 428 2.91 -2.05 5.23
CA THR A 428 3.56 -3.16 4.48
C THR A 428 4.84 -2.70 3.79
N GLN A 429 4.90 -1.48 3.24
CA GLN A 429 6.15 -0.91 2.71
C GLN A 429 7.24 -0.81 3.79
N ARG A 430 6.89 -0.36 5.01
CA ARG A 430 7.84 -0.34 6.14
C ARG A 430 8.33 -1.74 6.52
N GLN A 431 7.42 -2.71 6.61
CA GLN A 431 7.79 -4.10 6.92
C GLN A 431 8.70 -4.71 5.85
N LEU A 432 8.41 -4.49 4.56
CA LEU A 432 9.26 -4.96 3.47
C LEU A 432 10.65 -4.31 3.49
N PHE A 433 10.72 -2.99 3.72
CA PHE A 433 12.00 -2.28 3.86
C PHE A 433 12.81 -2.75 5.09
N GLU A 434 12.15 -2.99 6.22
CA GLU A 434 12.79 -3.52 7.43
C GLU A 434 13.32 -4.95 7.22
N ILE A 435 12.57 -5.81 6.53
CA ILE A 435 13.03 -7.15 6.13
C ILE A 435 14.24 -7.07 5.17
N GLU A 436 14.16 -6.23 4.13
CA GLU A 436 15.25 -6.06 3.16
C GLU A 436 16.52 -5.50 3.82
N GLN A 437 16.37 -4.52 4.73
CA GLN A 437 17.48 -3.93 5.47
C GLN A 437 18.10 -4.92 6.46
N ASN A 438 17.29 -5.71 7.16
CA ASN A 438 17.77 -6.77 8.05
C ASN A 438 18.52 -7.86 7.25
N GLN A 439 18.01 -8.27 6.08
CA GLN A 439 18.70 -9.21 5.19
C GLN A 439 20.07 -8.68 4.73
N LYS A 440 20.17 -7.39 4.35
CA LYS A 440 21.46 -6.75 3.99
C LYS A 440 22.43 -6.72 5.16
N VAL A 441 21.96 -6.47 6.38
CA VAL A 441 22.77 -6.51 7.60
C VAL A 441 23.24 -7.93 7.92
N GLU A 442 22.37 -8.93 7.82
CA GLU A 442 22.74 -10.35 8.00
C GLU A 442 23.76 -10.81 6.96
N GLU A 443 23.57 -10.46 5.69
CA GLU A 443 24.52 -10.80 4.62
C GLU A 443 25.90 -10.15 4.85
N ALA A 444 25.94 -8.88 5.29
CA ALA A 444 27.18 -8.21 5.67
C ALA A 444 27.86 -8.87 6.89
N VAL A 445 27.09 -9.20 7.94
CA VAL A 445 27.61 -9.90 9.13
C VAL A 445 28.11 -11.30 8.77
N LEU A 446 27.48 -12.02 7.84
CA LEU A 446 27.94 -13.31 7.35
C LEU A 446 29.23 -13.19 6.52
N LYS A 447 29.38 -12.14 5.69
CA LYS A 447 30.63 -11.85 4.97
C LYS A 447 31.78 -11.60 5.95
N GLU A 448 31.58 -10.72 6.94
CA GLU A 448 32.60 -10.42 7.95
C GLU A 448 32.92 -11.63 8.85
N ARG A 449 31.93 -12.40 9.27
CA ARG A 449 32.17 -13.67 9.98
C ARG A 449 32.93 -14.68 9.12
N GLY A 450 32.67 -14.72 7.81
CA GLY A 450 33.39 -15.56 6.85
C GLY A 450 34.85 -15.12 6.67
N LEU A 451 35.13 -13.82 6.64
CA LEU A 451 36.49 -13.28 6.59
C LEU A 451 37.26 -13.58 7.88
N HIS A 452 36.68 -13.27 9.05
CA HIS A 452 37.29 -13.58 10.35
C HIS A 452 37.52 -15.09 10.54
N SER A 453 36.56 -15.94 10.15
CA SER A 453 36.72 -17.40 10.21
C SER A 453 37.87 -17.91 9.35
N LYS A 454 38.05 -17.35 8.14
CA LYS A 454 39.22 -17.65 7.28
C LYS A 454 40.54 -17.16 7.90
N GLN A 455 40.57 -15.98 8.50
CA GLN A 455 41.75 -15.44 9.18
C GLN A 455 42.14 -16.29 10.41
N VAL A 456 41.16 -16.67 11.24
CA VAL A 456 41.35 -17.55 12.39
C VAL A 456 41.80 -18.95 11.95
N GLY A 457 41.17 -19.53 10.92
CA GLY A 457 41.59 -20.80 10.34
C GLY A 457 43.05 -20.76 9.86
N ALA A 458 43.44 -19.73 9.11
CA ALA A 458 44.82 -19.54 8.68
C ALA A 458 45.81 -19.32 9.84
N ALA A 459 45.39 -18.64 10.92
CA ALA A 459 46.20 -18.49 12.12
C ALA A 459 46.36 -19.81 12.89
N LEU A 460 45.30 -20.61 13.01
CA LEU A 460 45.35 -21.94 13.63
C LEU A 460 46.20 -22.93 12.83
N SER A 461 46.09 -22.93 11.49
CA SER A 461 46.95 -23.75 10.63
C SER A 461 48.43 -23.34 10.73
N ARG A 462 48.73 -22.03 10.86
CA ARG A 462 50.10 -21.56 11.14
C ARG A 462 50.58 -21.99 12.52
N LEU A 463 49.73 -21.92 13.54
CA LEU A 463 50.07 -22.35 14.90
C LEU A 463 50.36 -23.85 14.95
N ALA A 464 49.50 -24.68 14.34
CA ALA A 464 49.72 -26.13 14.24
C ALA A 464 51.03 -26.47 13.49
N GLY A 465 51.32 -25.78 12.38
CA GLY A 465 52.60 -25.94 11.67
C GLY A 465 53.82 -25.49 12.47
N ILE A 466 53.67 -24.47 13.34
CA ILE A 466 54.72 -24.07 14.29
C ILE A 466 54.87 -25.10 15.42
N GLU A 467 53.78 -25.69 15.91
CA GLU A 467 53.79 -26.73 16.93
C GLU A 467 54.44 -28.03 16.43
N GLU A 468 54.15 -28.45 15.20
CA GLU A 468 54.80 -29.58 14.53
C GLU A 468 56.28 -29.31 14.23
N ALA A 469 56.63 -28.12 13.74
CA ALA A 469 58.02 -27.71 13.52
C ALA A 469 58.81 -27.57 14.84
N LEU A 470 58.15 -27.20 15.94
CA LEU A 470 58.76 -27.14 17.27
C LEU A 470 58.92 -28.55 17.87
N GLY A 471 57.92 -29.43 17.74
CA GLY A 471 57.98 -30.80 18.23
C GLY A 471 59.07 -31.62 17.53
N SER A 472 59.14 -31.55 16.21
CA SER A 472 60.21 -32.17 15.41
C SER A 472 61.59 -31.59 15.76
N ARG A 473 61.71 -30.26 15.93
CA ARG A 473 62.95 -29.64 16.42
C ARG A 473 63.32 -30.10 17.84
N VAL A 474 62.37 -30.25 18.76
CA VAL A 474 62.64 -30.73 20.13
C VAL A 474 63.10 -32.19 20.12
N ALA A 475 62.59 -33.03 19.21
CA ALA A 475 63.11 -34.38 19.01
C ALA A 475 64.58 -34.35 18.54
N LEU A 476 64.88 -33.58 17.48
CA LEU A 476 66.24 -33.40 16.97
C LEU A 476 67.19 -32.78 18.02
N ASP A 477 66.77 -31.77 18.79
CA ASP A 477 67.57 -31.17 19.86
C ASP A 477 67.86 -32.17 21.00
N ASN A 478 66.95 -33.13 21.27
CA ASN A 478 67.18 -34.20 22.23
C ASN A 478 68.12 -35.30 21.70
N GLU A 479 68.02 -35.67 20.43
CA GLU A 479 68.98 -36.58 19.78
C GLU A 479 70.38 -35.95 19.73
N ASN A 480 70.48 -34.66 19.37
CA ASN A 480 71.72 -33.88 19.44
C ASN A 480 72.32 -33.86 20.85
N ARG A 481 71.50 -33.75 21.90
CA ARG A 481 71.98 -33.80 23.30
C ARG A 481 72.58 -35.17 23.63
N ARG A 482 71.91 -36.27 23.26
CA ARG A 482 72.42 -37.64 23.45
C ARG A 482 73.72 -37.86 22.68
N ALA A 483 73.78 -37.48 21.40
CA ALA A 483 74.97 -37.59 20.57
C ALA A 483 76.17 -36.80 21.15
N LYS A 484 75.93 -35.60 21.69
CA LYS A 484 76.97 -34.79 22.36
C LYS A 484 77.41 -35.40 23.69
N GLN A 485 76.49 -35.92 24.50
CA GLN A 485 76.82 -36.64 25.75
C GLN A 485 77.67 -37.88 25.44
N PHE A 486 77.30 -38.63 24.40
CA PHE A 486 78.03 -39.82 23.96
C PHE A 486 79.43 -39.45 23.45
N TRP A 487 79.56 -38.41 22.62
CA TRP A 487 80.86 -37.91 22.15
C TRP A 487 81.78 -37.47 23.29
N ILE A 488 81.25 -36.76 24.30
CA ILE A 488 82.00 -36.40 25.51
C ILE A 488 82.44 -37.65 26.28
N ALA A 489 81.56 -38.65 26.45
CA ALA A 489 81.91 -39.91 27.13
C ALA A 489 83.00 -40.70 26.38
N CYS A 490 82.93 -40.76 25.04
CA CYS A 490 83.97 -41.39 24.22
C CYS A 490 85.31 -40.65 24.31
N HIS A 491 85.31 -39.31 24.34
CA HIS A 491 86.52 -38.52 24.56
C HIS A 491 87.11 -38.70 25.96
N ASN A 492 86.26 -38.73 26.99
CA ASN A 492 86.68 -39.04 28.36
C ASN A 492 87.33 -40.42 28.44
N LEU A 493 86.77 -41.45 27.77
CA LEU A 493 87.39 -42.79 27.68
C LEU A 493 88.79 -42.74 27.05
N ILE A 494 88.98 -42.00 25.95
CA ILE A 494 90.30 -41.81 25.34
C ILE A 494 91.28 -41.10 26.28
N ASP A 495 90.86 -40.05 26.98
CA ASP A 495 91.76 -39.32 27.87
C ASP A 495 92.04 -40.06 29.18
N THR A 496 91.13 -40.92 29.64
CA THR A 496 91.38 -41.95 30.67
C THR A 496 92.45 -42.93 30.20
N LEU A 497 92.36 -43.47 28.98
CA LEU A 497 93.38 -44.39 28.42
C LEU A 497 94.76 -43.73 28.32
N LYS A 498 94.84 -42.47 27.88
CA LYS A 498 96.11 -41.73 27.74
C LYS A 498 96.80 -41.44 29.07
N HIS A 499 96.05 -40.97 30.07
CA HIS A 499 96.61 -40.38 31.29
C HIS A 499 96.47 -41.27 32.54
N GLY A 500 95.58 -42.27 32.51
CA GLY A 500 95.26 -43.10 33.66
C GLY A 500 94.68 -42.31 34.84
N ASN A 501 94.76 -42.92 36.02
CA ASN A 501 94.52 -42.24 37.28
C ASN A 501 95.71 -41.32 37.63
N LYS A 502 95.55 -40.02 37.40
CA LYS A 502 96.58 -38.99 37.66
C LYS A 502 97.00 -38.86 39.13
N ALA A 503 96.28 -39.48 40.07
CA ALA A 503 96.61 -39.51 41.49
C ALA A 503 97.39 -40.78 41.92
N GLY A 504 97.62 -41.74 41.01
CA GLY A 504 98.35 -42.97 41.31
C GLY A 504 99.86 -42.77 41.41
N ASN A 505 100.45 -43.07 42.57
CA ASN A 505 101.90 -42.98 42.78
C ASN A 505 102.62 -44.15 42.09
N ASN A 506 102.09 -45.36 42.24
CA ASN A 506 102.62 -46.58 41.64
C ASN A 506 102.09 -46.84 40.22
N ILE A 507 102.83 -47.62 39.44
CA ILE A 507 102.48 -47.97 38.04
C ILE A 507 101.22 -48.86 37.92
N ASP A 508 100.83 -49.51 39.01
CA ASP A 508 99.57 -50.25 39.13
C ASP A 508 98.41 -49.33 39.54
N GLU A 509 98.64 -48.40 40.47
CA GLU A 509 97.65 -47.41 40.93
C GLU A 509 97.22 -46.39 39.85
N ARG A 510 98.06 -46.21 38.81
CA ARG A 510 97.73 -45.39 37.64
C ARG A 510 96.78 -46.07 36.66
N ARG A 511 96.57 -47.38 36.74
CA ARG A 511 95.57 -48.06 35.90
C ARG A 511 94.18 -47.74 36.45
N LEU A 512 93.28 -47.32 35.57
CA LEU A 512 91.87 -47.11 35.91
C LEU A 512 91.03 -48.19 35.22
N PRO A 513 90.17 -48.94 35.94
CA PRO A 513 89.29 -49.93 35.33
C PRO A 513 88.26 -49.24 34.44
N LEU A 514 88.15 -49.66 33.18
CA LEU A 514 87.30 -48.98 32.19
C LEU A 514 85.81 -49.31 32.34
N ASN A 515 85.43 -50.18 33.29
CA ASN A 515 84.05 -50.61 33.49
C ASN A 515 83.07 -49.45 33.70
N GLU A 516 83.43 -48.45 34.51
CA GLU A 516 82.54 -47.30 34.80
C GLU A 516 82.27 -46.45 33.55
N SER A 517 83.30 -46.11 32.78
CA SER A 517 83.14 -45.34 31.54
C SER A 517 82.43 -46.12 30.43
N LEU A 518 82.62 -47.45 30.37
CA LEU A 518 81.88 -48.32 29.44
C LEU A 518 80.40 -48.47 29.80
N ASN A 519 80.06 -48.50 31.10
CA ASN A 519 78.65 -48.51 31.54
C ASN A 519 77.96 -47.16 31.25
N LEU A 520 78.63 -46.03 31.51
CA LEU A 520 78.12 -44.70 31.14
C LEU A 520 77.86 -44.57 29.63
N LEU A 521 78.74 -45.14 28.78
CA LEU A 521 78.53 -45.18 27.32
C LEU A 521 77.29 -45.99 26.93
N LYS A 522 77.03 -47.10 27.64
CA LYS A 522 75.85 -47.95 27.43
C LYS A 522 74.55 -47.29 27.92
N GLU A 523 74.59 -46.53 29.01
CA GLU A 523 73.44 -45.77 29.51
C GLU A 523 73.02 -44.63 28.57
N VAL A 524 73.98 -43.98 27.91
CA VAL A 524 73.70 -42.86 26.98
C VAL A 524 73.11 -43.33 25.65
N ASN A 525 73.55 -44.49 25.12
CA ASN A 525 73.05 -45.09 23.87
C ASN A 525 72.80 -46.61 24.02
N PRO A 526 71.70 -47.04 24.66
CA PRO A 526 71.40 -48.46 24.85
C PRO A 526 70.98 -49.19 23.55
N GLU A 527 70.28 -48.48 22.64
CA GLU A 527 69.68 -49.02 21.41
C GLU A 527 70.70 -49.38 20.31
N ASP A 528 71.95 -48.94 20.43
CA ASP A 528 72.93 -49.03 19.34
C ASP A 528 73.70 -50.36 19.40
N GLU A 529 73.35 -51.29 18.50
CA GLU A 529 73.98 -52.61 18.38
C GLU A 529 75.50 -52.53 18.16
N PHE A 530 75.97 -51.53 17.41
CA PHE A 530 77.39 -51.36 17.10
C PHE A 530 78.18 -50.88 18.33
N VAL A 531 77.61 -49.96 19.12
CA VAL A 531 78.19 -49.54 20.40
C VAL A 531 78.23 -50.71 21.38
N ASN A 532 77.14 -51.47 21.52
CA ASN A 532 77.11 -52.66 22.38
C ASN A 532 78.13 -53.72 21.94
N ALA A 533 78.30 -53.97 20.64
CA ALA A 533 79.30 -54.88 20.10
C ALA A 533 80.74 -54.43 20.40
N ILE A 534 81.05 -53.13 20.25
CA ILE A 534 82.37 -52.58 20.59
C ILE A 534 82.63 -52.70 22.09
N ILE A 535 81.69 -52.32 22.95
CA ILE A 535 81.81 -52.45 24.41
C ILE A 535 82.10 -53.92 24.80
N GLY A 536 81.44 -54.89 24.16
CA GLY A 536 81.67 -56.32 24.35
C GLY A 536 83.03 -56.85 23.84
N SER A 537 83.75 -56.09 23.02
CA SER A 537 85.03 -56.49 22.42
C SER A 537 86.28 -56.01 23.17
N PHE A 538 86.13 -55.18 24.21
CA PHE A 538 87.28 -54.73 25.02
C PHE A 538 87.99 -55.89 25.74
N PRO A 539 89.33 -55.91 25.80
CA PRO A 539 90.08 -56.92 26.55
C PRO A 539 89.68 -56.94 28.03
N LYS A 540 89.33 -58.11 28.58
CA LYS A 540 88.85 -58.25 29.96
C LYS A 540 89.77 -57.61 31.01
N GLN A 541 91.09 -57.66 30.77
CA GLN A 541 92.12 -57.03 31.59
C GLN A 541 91.95 -55.49 31.66
N ALA A 542 91.64 -54.84 30.55
CA ALA A 542 91.37 -53.41 30.48
C ALA A 542 90.08 -53.03 31.24
N THR A 543 89.05 -53.88 31.17
CA THR A 543 87.78 -53.65 31.88
C THR A 543 87.93 -53.75 33.41
N THR A 544 88.68 -54.73 33.92
CA THR A 544 88.72 -55.05 35.36
C THR A 544 89.94 -54.51 36.11
N VAL A 545 91.12 -54.44 35.48
CA VAL A 545 92.38 -53.97 36.09
C VAL A 545 92.81 -52.62 35.50
N GLY A 546 92.32 -52.28 34.32
CA GLY A 546 92.75 -51.10 33.56
C GLY A 546 94.01 -51.37 32.73
N THR A 547 94.23 -50.53 31.71
CA THR A 547 95.46 -50.57 30.90
C THR A 547 96.57 -49.73 31.51
N TYR A 548 97.83 -50.06 31.19
CA TYR A 548 98.95 -49.13 31.36
C TYR A 548 98.75 -47.89 30.47
N THR A 549 99.26 -46.73 30.91
CA THR A 549 99.32 -45.53 30.08
C THR A 549 100.44 -45.64 29.03
N GLU A 550 100.41 -44.80 27.99
CA GLU A 550 101.50 -44.77 27.00
C GLU A 550 102.86 -44.45 27.63
N GLN A 551 102.88 -43.59 28.65
CA GLN A 551 104.10 -43.22 29.37
C GLN A 551 104.60 -44.37 30.25
N ASP A 552 103.70 -45.08 30.94
CA ASP A 552 104.05 -46.26 31.74
C ASP A 552 104.58 -47.41 30.86
N LEU A 553 104.03 -47.60 29.66
CA LEU A 553 104.54 -48.56 28.67
C LEU A 553 105.93 -48.19 28.15
N LYS A 554 106.21 -46.90 27.91
CA LYS A 554 107.55 -46.39 27.56
C LYS A 554 108.55 -46.60 28.71
N ASN A 555 108.16 -46.25 29.94
CA ASN A 555 108.99 -46.44 31.14
C ASN A 555 109.32 -47.91 31.40
N ARG A 556 108.34 -48.81 31.26
CA ARG A 556 108.54 -50.26 31.38
C ARG A 556 109.35 -50.83 30.21
N PHE A 557 109.20 -50.29 29.01
CA PHE A 557 110.08 -50.66 27.89
C PHE A 557 111.54 -50.28 28.15
N GLU A 558 111.83 -49.12 28.76
CA GLU A 558 113.21 -48.79 29.12
C GLU A 558 113.82 -49.80 30.10
N GLN A 559 113.04 -50.31 31.05
CA GLN A 559 113.49 -51.35 31.97
C GLN A 559 113.71 -52.68 31.22
N LEU A 560 112.75 -53.09 30.38
CA LEU A 560 112.87 -54.25 29.50
C LEU A 560 114.09 -54.15 28.59
N TYR A 561 114.39 -52.99 28.02
CA TYR A 561 115.58 -52.75 27.20
C TYR A 561 116.87 -52.92 28.01
N LYS A 562 116.92 -52.36 29.23
CA LYS A 562 118.07 -52.45 30.15
C LYS A 562 118.31 -53.88 30.68
N VAL A 563 117.29 -54.73 30.73
CA VAL A 563 117.42 -56.16 31.11
C VAL A 563 117.65 -57.03 29.88
N GLY A 564 116.83 -56.88 28.85
CA GLY A 564 116.89 -57.59 27.57
C GLY A 564 118.25 -57.48 26.89
N ARG A 565 118.89 -56.30 26.90
CA ARG A 565 120.27 -56.13 26.39
C ARG A 565 121.30 -56.98 27.14
N LYS A 566 121.10 -57.21 28.45
CA LYS A 566 121.97 -58.07 29.28
C LYS A 566 121.74 -59.55 28.98
N THR A 567 120.56 -59.95 28.53
CA THR A 567 120.21 -61.33 28.14
C THR A 567 120.20 -61.56 26.62
N ALA A 568 120.59 -60.58 25.81
CA ALA A 568 120.41 -60.62 24.35
C ALA A 568 121.25 -61.68 23.63
N ALA A 569 122.32 -62.18 24.24
CA ALA A 569 123.14 -63.27 23.71
C ALA A 569 122.73 -64.66 24.23
N ILE A 570 121.51 -64.80 24.79
CA ILE A 570 120.99 -66.07 25.32
C ILE A 570 119.92 -66.62 24.36
N ASP A 571 120.24 -67.76 23.76
CA ASP A 571 119.42 -68.47 22.79
C ASP A 571 118.28 -69.29 23.46
N GLU A 572 117.35 -69.80 22.66
CA GLU A 572 116.07 -70.42 23.07
C GLU A 572 116.20 -71.62 24.00
N ASN A 573 117.32 -72.35 23.96
CA ASN A 573 117.55 -73.53 24.80
C ASN A 573 117.87 -73.22 26.28
N GLY A 574 118.08 -71.95 26.65
CA GLY A 574 118.35 -71.53 28.03
C GLY A 574 119.79 -71.79 28.49
N GLY A 575 120.54 -70.72 28.75
CA GLY A 575 121.92 -70.82 29.22
C GLY A 575 122.06 -71.15 30.71
N GLY A 576 123.12 -71.88 31.09
CA GLY A 576 123.55 -71.96 32.49
C GLY A 576 124.05 -70.60 33.03
N LEU A 577 124.26 -70.48 34.35
CA LEU A 577 124.63 -69.20 35.00
C LEU A 577 125.85 -68.50 34.36
N GLY A 578 126.83 -69.27 33.86
CA GLY A 578 127.98 -68.71 33.14
C GLY A 578 127.64 -68.03 31.81
N ALA A 579 126.60 -68.50 31.10
CA ALA A 579 126.12 -67.87 29.87
C ALA A 579 125.36 -66.56 30.16
N TYR A 580 124.60 -66.50 31.25
CA TYR A 580 124.01 -65.25 31.76
C TYR A 580 125.11 -64.22 32.11
N PHE A 581 126.17 -64.65 32.79
CA PHE A 581 127.33 -63.78 33.10
C PHE A 581 128.04 -63.31 31.82
N TRP A 582 128.27 -64.19 30.84
CA TRP A 582 128.92 -63.81 29.58
C TRP A 582 128.06 -62.86 28.72
N SER A 583 126.75 -63.08 28.65
CA SER A 583 125.82 -62.17 27.99
C SER A 583 125.80 -60.79 28.68
N TYR A 584 125.87 -60.75 30.01
CA TYR A 584 126.02 -59.51 30.77
C TYR A 584 127.32 -58.77 30.42
N VAL A 585 128.47 -59.45 30.41
CA VAL A 585 129.76 -58.85 30.04
C VAL A 585 129.75 -58.35 28.59
N LYS A 586 129.23 -59.15 27.62
CA LYS A 586 129.07 -58.72 26.22
C LYS A 586 128.21 -57.45 26.11
N SER A 587 127.14 -57.36 26.91
CA SER A 587 126.22 -56.20 26.88
C SER A 587 126.84 -54.88 27.35
N ILE A 588 127.94 -54.92 28.12
CA ILE A 588 128.67 -53.74 28.60
C ILE A 588 129.68 -53.24 27.56
N PHE A 589 130.42 -54.15 26.92
CA PHE A 589 131.41 -53.79 25.90
C PHE A 589 130.79 -53.33 24.57
N LEU A 590 129.58 -53.81 24.25
CA LEU A 590 128.87 -53.42 23.04
C LEU A 590 128.17 -52.07 23.27
N VAL A 591 128.80 -50.99 22.80
CA VAL A 591 128.33 -49.60 22.96
C VAL A 591 127.05 -49.34 22.15
N ASP A 592 126.10 -48.58 22.73
CA ASP A 592 124.85 -48.21 22.08
C ASP A 592 125.01 -46.93 21.25
N MET A 593 125.37 -47.08 19.98
CA MET A 593 125.41 -45.95 19.04
C MET A 593 123.97 -45.58 18.62
N PRO A 594 123.53 -44.31 18.77
CA PRO A 594 122.16 -43.89 18.44
C PRO A 594 121.96 -43.76 16.92
N ARG A 595 121.85 -44.90 16.23
CA ARG A 595 121.51 -44.98 14.81
C ARG A 595 120.02 -44.67 14.64
N GLN A 596 119.70 -43.65 13.85
CA GLN A 596 118.33 -43.39 13.42
C GLN A 596 118.00 -44.30 12.23
N TYR A 597 117.17 -45.32 12.47
CA TYR A 597 116.62 -46.17 11.44
C TYR A 597 115.53 -45.41 10.67
N SER A 598 115.58 -45.44 9.33
CA SER A 598 114.57 -44.86 8.46
C SER A 598 113.43 -45.86 8.20
N GLU A 599 112.25 -45.38 7.77
CA GLU A 599 111.12 -46.26 7.46
C GLU A 599 111.39 -47.20 6.28
N LEU A 600 112.33 -46.84 5.41
CA LEU A 600 112.79 -47.62 4.26
C LEU A 600 113.85 -48.69 4.60
N ASP A 601 114.32 -48.75 5.85
CA ASP A 601 115.40 -49.66 6.26
C ASP A 601 114.83 -51.07 6.53
N ALA A 602 115.10 -52.04 5.66
CA ALA A 602 114.48 -53.37 5.71
C ALA A 602 115.13 -54.28 6.77
N ILE A 603 114.32 -54.96 7.58
CA ILE A 603 114.80 -55.95 8.56
C ILE A 603 114.92 -57.31 7.86
N ASP A 604 116.10 -57.93 7.88
CA ASP A 604 116.24 -59.35 7.55
C ASP A 604 115.73 -60.20 8.73
N VAL A 605 114.49 -60.69 8.60
CA VAL A 605 113.78 -61.50 9.59
C VAL A 605 114.55 -62.76 10.00
N ASN A 606 115.41 -63.30 9.13
CA ASN A 606 116.13 -64.54 9.41
C ASN A 606 117.39 -64.30 10.24
N ASN A 607 118.14 -63.22 9.94
CA ASN A 607 119.51 -63.00 10.43
C ASN A 607 119.68 -61.77 11.37
N ALA A 608 118.60 -61.08 11.74
CA ALA A 608 118.66 -59.95 12.68
C ALA A 608 119.16 -60.35 14.08
N ASP A 609 120.12 -59.58 14.62
CA ASP A 609 120.63 -59.75 15.99
C ASP A 609 119.66 -59.11 17.01
N ASN A 610 119.44 -59.80 18.14
CA ASN A 610 118.63 -59.31 19.27
C ASN A 610 119.03 -57.89 19.71
N TYR A 611 120.31 -57.52 19.61
CA TYR A 611 120.79 -56.17 19.96
C TYR A 611 120.25 -55.08 19.01
N GLU A 612 120.12 -55.36 17.70
CA GLU A 612 119.58 -54.43 16.71
C GLU A 612 118.04 -54.37 16.77
N ILE A 613 117.39 -55.51 17.01
CA ILE A 613 115.94 -55.56 17.24
C ILE A 613 115.56 -54.70 18.46
N LEU A 614 116.32 -54.78 19.56
CA LEU A 614 116.12 -53.95 20.74
C LEU A 614 116.39 -52.45 20.48
N SER A 615 117.44 -52.08 19.75
CA SER A 615 117.75 -50.66 19.47
C SER A 615 116.70 -50.01 18.57
N ARG A 616 116.22 -50.73 17.55
CA ARG A 616 115.16 -50.27 16.65
C ARG A 616 113.80 -50.18 17.36
N ALA A 617 113.49 -51.15 18.23
CA ALA A 617 112.30 -51.09 19.09
C ALA A 617 112.34 -49.86 20.02
N LYS A 618 113.50 -49.56 20.64
CA LYS A 618 113.71 -48.36 21.47
C LYS A 618 113.42 -47.05 20.71
N GLN A 619 113.79 -46.95 19.43
CA GLN A 619 113.45 -45.80 18.60
C GLN A 619 111.93 -45.68 18.37
N TYR A 620 111.25 -46.76 17.97
CA TYR A 620 109.78 -46.72 17.75
C TYR A 620 109.01 -46.41 19.05
N VAL A 621 109.43 -46.96 20.19
CA VAL A 621 108.85 -46.67 21.51
C VAL A 621 109.05 -45.20 21.90
N HIS A 622 110.24 -44.62 21.66
CA HIS A 622 110.49 -43.19 21.89
C HIS A 622 109.59 -42.31 21.01
N ASN A 623 109.47 -42.64 19.72
CA ASN A 623 108.61 -41.94 18.76
C ASN A 623 107.10 -42.07 19.07
N GLY A 624 106.68 -43.06 19.88
CA GLY A 624 105.27 -43.35 20.17
C GLY A 624 104.60 -44.36 19.23
N ASP A 625 105.33 -44.90 18.26
CA ASP A 625 104.88 -45.91 17.29
C ASP A 625 104.85 -47.32 17.94
N LEU A 626 104.00 -47.49 18.96
CA LEU A 626 103.91 -48.74 19.73
C LEU A 626 103.51 -49.96 18.88
N ASP A 627 102.76 -49.78 17.79
CA ASP A 627 102.44 -50.87 16.85
C ASP A 627 103.70 -51.39 16.12
N LYS A 628 104.50 -50.47 15.53
CA LYS A 628 105.79 -50.82 14.90
C LYS A 628 106.75 -51.41 15.94
N ALA A 629 106.75 -50.88 17.17
CA ALA A 629 107.55 -51.42 18.26
C ALA A 629 107.17 -52.87 18.61
N ILE A 630 105.88 -53.19 18.79
CA ILE A 630 105.44 -54.57 19.04
C ILE A 630 105.91 -55.52 17.93
N ARG A 631 105.72 -55.14 16.66
CA ARG A 631 106.10 -55.98 15.50
C ARG A 631 107.60 -56.29 15.48
N VAL A 632 108.44 -55.32 15.84
CA VAL A 632 109.89 -55.53 15.95
C VAL A 632 110.23 -56.38 17.18
N VAL A 633 109.65 -56.09 18.34
CA VAL A 633 109.90 -56.82 19.60
C VAL A 633 109.49 -58.31 19.50
N GLN A 634 108.50 -58.64 18.67
CA GLN A 634 108.12 -60.03 18.36
C GLN A 634 109.16 -60.81 17.52
N LEU A 635 110.17 -60.15 16.95
CA LEU A 635 111.27 -60.81 16.23
C LEU A 635 112.44 -61.24 17.15
N LEU A 636 112.40 -60.86 18.43
CA LEU A 636 113.40 -61.31 19.41
C LEU A 636 113.37 -62.84 19.56
N LYS A 637 114.54 -63.43 19.77
CA LYS A 637 114.72 -64.88 19.98
C LYS A 637 115.30 -65.14 21.36
N GLY A 638 114.94 -66.26 21.98
CA GLY A 638 115.43 -66.67 23.30
C GLY A 638 114.94 -65.83 24.49
N GLN A 639 115.75 -65.73 25.55
CA GLN A 639 115.35 -65.12 26.83
C GLN A 639 114.81 -63.67 26.72
N PRO A 640 115.31 -62.78 25.83
CA PRO A 640 114.71 -61.45 25.63
C PRO A 640 113.26 -61.50 25.15
N ALA A 641 112.89 -62.49 24.34
CA ALA A 641 111.54 -62.64 23.82
C ALA A 641 110.54 -63.00 24.93
N HIS A 642 110.95 -63.88 25.85
CA HIS A 642 110.14 -64.24 27.01
C HIS A 642 109.96 -63.05 27.96
N LEU A 643 111.02 -62.29 28.26
CA LEU A 643 110.93 -61.05 29.05
C LEU A 643 110.07 -59.97 28.37
N ALA A 644 110.06 -59.94 27.04
CA ALA A 644 109.25 -59.01 26.27
C ALA A 644 107.79 -59.43 26.12
N HIS A 645 107.45 -60.70 26.40
CA HIS A 645 106.11 -61.25 26.18
C HIS A 645 105.03 -60.47 26.93
N ASP A 646 105.21 -60.25 28.24
CA ASP A 646 104.26 -59.51 29.06
C ASP A 646 104.09 -58.06 28.57
N TRP A 647 105.19 -57.40 28.20
CA TRP A 647 105.14 -56.05 27.65
C TRP A 647 104.41 -56.01 26.30
N VAL A 648 104.59 -57.02 25.44
CA VAL A 648 103.86 -57.16 24.17
C VAL A 648 102.36 -57.39 24.41
N LEU A 649 101.98 -58.21 25.40
CA LEU A 649 100.57 -58.41 25.77
C LEU A 649 99.94 -57.12 26.30
N ASP A 650 100.59 -56.45 27.24
CA ASP A 650 100.09 -55.22 27.86
C ASP A 650 100.02 -54.04 26.88
N THR A 651 101.02 -53.92 25.98
CA THR A 651 101.01 -52.90 24.91
C THR A 651 99.95 -53.22 23.86
N ARG A 652 99.70 -54.50 23.55
CA ARG A 652 98.59 -54.92 22.68
C ARG A 652 97.23 -54.55 23.31
N ALA A 653 97.00 -54.88 24.59
CA ALA A 653 95.76 -54.56 25.28
C ALA A 653 95.48 -53.04 25.34
N TYR A 654 96.54 -52.22 25.49
CA TYR A 654 96.44 -50.75 25.36
C TYR A 654 96.07 -50.33 23.94
N LEU A 655 96.73 -50.86 22.89
CA LEU A 655 96.44 -50.50 21.50
C LEU A 655 95.04 -50.94 21.04
N GLU A 656 94.60 -52.14 21.44
CA GLU A 656 93.24 -52.63 21.20
C GLU A 656 92.21 -51.71 21.87
N SER A 657 92.39 -51.41 23.16
CA SER A 657 91.50 -50.48 23.89
C SER A 657 91.49 -49.08 23.28
N ARG A 658 92.64 -48.58 22.81
CA ARG A 658 92.78 -47.27 22.14
C ARG A 658 92.07 -47.26 20.78
N LEU A 659 92.18 -48.33 19.99
CA LEU A 659 91.51 -48.48 18.71
C LEU A 659 89.99 -48.53 18.87
N LEU A 660 89.48 -49.31 19.82
CA LEU A 660 88.05 -49.42 20.12
C LEU A 660 87.49 -48.08 20.61
N ALA A 661 88.20 -47.36 21.49
CA ALA A 661 87.80 -46.02 21.93
C ALA A 661 87.83 -44.98 20.79
N GLN A 662 88.79 -45.07 19.87
CA GLN A 662 88.83 -44.22 18.66
C GLN A 662 87.65 -44.53 17.71
N LEU A 663 87.28 -45.80 17.56
CA LEU A 663 86.12 -46.22 16.77
C LEU A 663 84.80 -45.69 17.36
N LEU A 664 84.67 -45.70 18.70
CA LEU A 664 83.54 -45.09 19.41
C LEU A 664 83.49 -43.55 19.24
N VAL A 665 84.63 -42.86 19.21
CA VAL A 665 84.66 -41.40 18.90
C VAL A 665 84.28 -41.14 17.44
N ALA A 666 84.75 -41.95 16.49
CA ALA A 666 84.38 -41.82 15.08
C ALA A 666 82.87 -42.04 14.87
N HIS A 667 82.30 -43.06 15.52
CA HIS A 667 80.85 -43.31 15.53
C HIS A 667 80.07 -42.17 16.18
N ALA A 668 80.54 -41.65 17.31
CA ALA A 668 79.93 -40.50 17.98
C ALA A 668 79.93 -39.25 17.10
N ALA A 669 81.01 -39.00 16.35
CA ALA A 669 81.09 -37.90 15.39
C ALA A 669 80.09 -38.08 14.23
N VAL A 670 80.01 -39.28 13.63
CA VAL A 670 79.03 -39.59 12.57
C VAL A 670 77.59 -39.44 13.08
N SER A 671 77.28 -39.95 14.27
CA SER A 671 75.95 -39.83 14.89
C SER A 671 75.60 -38.36 15.21
N SER A 672 76.57 -37.56 15.68
CA SER A 672 76.38 -36.13 15.91
C SER A 672 76.25 -35.31 14.62
N ILE A 673 76.85 -35.73 13.50
CA ILE A 673 76.65 -35.08 12.20
C ILE A 673 75.23 -35.37 11.71
N ARG A 674 74.79 -36.63 11.78
CA ARG A 674 73.43 -37.09 11.42
C ARG A 674 72.32 -36.44 12.26
N SER A 675 72.59 -36.01 13.48
CA SER A 675 71.60 -35.24 14.26
C SER A 675 71.59 -33.74 13.92
N THR A 676 72.62 -33.21 13.24
CA THR A 676 72.72 -31.78 12.88
C THR A 676 72.32 -31.45 11.43
N TYR A 677 72.29 -32.44 10.54
CA TYR A 677 72.02 -32.31 9.10
C TYR A 677 71.07 -33.40 8.60
#